data_AF-A0A1N7M602-F1
#
_entry.id   AF-A0A1N7M602-F1
#
_cell.length_a   1.000
_cell.length_b   1.000
_cell.length_c   1.000
_cell.angle_alpha   90.00
_cell.angle_beta   90.00
_cell.angle_gamma   90.00
#
_symmetry.space_group_name_H-M   'P 1'
#
loop_
_entity.id
_entity.type
_entity.pdbx_description
1 polymer ?
#
loop_
_entity_poly.entity_id
_entity_poly.type
_entity_poly.pdbx_seq_one_letter_code
_entity_poly.pdbx_strand_id
1 'polypeptide(L)'
;MAQPKGQILAQEMAGDASVAPRLLEAVAWPETHEGRPVRALRLFFANPSRAGHVPTQPAGCITVLERREVSGGLMVVARAEADGPLQVAICAEPEGPVEIVPVHPAAPSQDLFAGLNCLLAQRLEESAETVVDWLSWHHDYHGAQAALVIDRSPPDTAALRGEAFAKAIRKGLAARELDMVVVVQTAPLPLGKPATGPESHPFLAPDAPGKDRMDLPAHDPWRAPLGQGLVYEAAKWRYLARARAVLTLDVTDLLAPRPNGKPSAFDACTTARSGVVLLVGRRIYPWRVRTGHPEKFSDHICRQFDARRGIARWGVAPEKAGLEATWRAVRVSYAKPDPNTIYPFWRAMGLRVPGRAASELAPKTSLIEDPQLLDLATQVWGAKPIRPPISAPKAAPKAAVDAGRTCIVTTMKNEGPFILEWIAYHRAIGVDDFLIYTNDCSDGTDTMLDMLERKGICQHRENPFRTMDLKPQHAALQAAESEPLIQNAGWSICMDVDEFIDIKIGDGTLRALYEAMGEANMISLTWRLFGNGDVHEYEDKFLLEQFTRCAPEIVRKPHQAWGFKTLFRNIDIYKKLGVHRPKGLIPDLWDQVKWLNGSGKPMPKEMFRNGWRSTLETYGYDWVQLNHYAVRSAESFLVKRDRGRVNHVDRDQGLNYWFRMNHNTVEDHSIQRMLPKLQAEWDRLMADPEIKAAHDYSVAAHRAKITELRATENYERFYGELCSERFEKLSRLLHHFGSAVFNAGPGVVPEDLHLRDLPPNFFFTVEHSGEAEH
;
A
#
# COMPACT_ATOMS: atom_id res chain seq x y z
N MET A 1 -21.49 45.50 -15.92
CA MET A 1 -22.52 44.80 -15.11
C MET A 1 -22.00 44.71 -13.70
N ALA A 2 -22.83 45.03 -12.69
CA ALA A 2 -22.46 44.84 -11.29
C ALA A 2 -22.19 43.35 -11.04
N GLN A 3 -21.10 43.01 -10.35
CA GLN A 3 -20.83 41.62 -9.96
C GLN A 3 -21.98 41.11 -9.08
N PRO A 4 -22.51 39.91 -9.30
CA PRO A 4 -23.52 39.32 -8.42
C PRO A 4 -22.89 39.08 -7.05
N LYS A 5 -23.25 39.91 -6.06
CA LYS A 5 -22.74 39.79 -4.68
C LYS A 5 -23.65 38.91 -3.84
N GLY A 6 -23.06 38.01 -3.04
CA GLY A 6 -23.74 37.24 -2.00
C GLY A 6 -24.91 36.34 -2.43
N GLN A 7 -24.96 35.87 -3.68
CA GLN A 7 -26.06 35.01 -4.15
C GLN A 7 -25.80 33.54 -3.79
N ILE A 8 -26.69 32.95 -2.99
CA ILE A 8 -26.68 31.51 -2.66
C ILE A 8 -27.94 30.87 -3.26
N LEU A 9 -27.78 29.93 -4.19
CA LEU A 9 -28.87 29.32 -4.96
C LEU A 9 -28.83 27.79 -4.85
N ALA A 10 -30.00 27.16 -4.76
CA ALA A 10 -30.17 25.75 -5.04
C ALA A 10 -30.69 25.56 -6.47
N GLN A 11 -30.06 24.67 -7.23
CA GLN A 11 -30.52 24.26 -8.56
C GLN A 11 -30.48 22.72 -8.65
N GLU A 12 -31.27 22.17 -9.56
CA GLU A 12 -31.22 20.74 -9.89
C GLU A 12 -30.73 20.59 -11.34
N MET A 13 -29.98 19.53 -11.63
CA MET A 13 -29.63 19.18 -13.01
C MET A 13 -30.90 18.86 -13.81
N ALA A 14 -30.96 19.28 -15.07
CA ALA A 14 -32.04 18.93 -16.00
C ALA A 14 -31.84 17.51 -16.57
N GLY A 15 -31.66 16.55 -15.68
CA GLY A 15 -31.53 15.14 -16.01
C GLY A 15 -32.89 14.47 -16.16
N ASP A 16 -32.90 13.38 -16.93
CA ASP A 16 -34.08 12.54 -17.15
C ASP A 16 -33.69 11.07 -16.98
N ALA A 17 -34.32 10.44 -15.98
CA ALA A 17 -34.11 9.03 -15.63
C ALA A 17 -34.99 8.07 -16.44
N SER A 18 -36.04 8.59 -17.09
CA SER A 18 -37.04 7.79 -17.81
C SER A 18 -36.57 7.35 -19.19
N VAL A 19 -35.56 8.02 -19.74
CA VAL A 19 -34.99 7.74 -21.06
C VAL A 19 -33.80 6.77 -21.00
N ALA A 20 -33.58 6.02 -22.08
CA ALA A 20 -32.45 5.12 -22.24
C ALA A 20 -31.67 5.44 -23.55
N PRO A 21 -30.39 5.84 -23.48
CA PRO A 21 -29.58 6.07 -22.29
C PRO A 21 -30.08 7.26 -21.46
N ARG A 22 -29.88 7.19 -20.13
CA ARG A 22 -30.31 8.24 -19.19
C ARG A 22 -29.64 9.59 -19.51
N LEU A 23 -30.37 10.68 -19.36
CA LEU A 23 -29.85 12.04 -19.55
C LEU A 23 -29.40 12.60 -18.19
N LEU A 24 -28.15 13.03 -18.05
CA LEU A 24 -27.65 13.67 -16.83
C LEU A 24 -28.00 15.16 -16.76
N GLU A 25 -27.84 15.86 -17.88
CA GLU A 25 -28.02 17.31 -17.98
C GLU A 25 -28.31 17.69 -19.44
N ALA A 26 -29.06 18.78 -19.62
CA ALA A 26 -29.22 19.43 -20.91
C ALA A 26 -29.14 20.95 -20.73
N VAL A 27 -28.32 21.61 -21.56
CA VAL A 27 -28.12 23.06 -21.52
C VAL A 27 -28.40 23.64 -22.90
N ALA A 28 -29.17 24.72 -22.95
CA ALA A 28 -29.48 25.41 -24.20
C ALA A 28 -29.40 26.93 -24.04
N TRP A 29 -28.93 27.61 -25.08
CA TRP A 29 -28.83 29.07 -25.13
C TRP A 29 -29.12 29.61 -26.54
N PRO A 30 -29.60 30.86 -26.66
CA PRO A 30 -29.79 31.49 -27.95
C PRO A 30 -28.44 31.74 -28.65
N GLU A 31 -28.39 31.49 -29.94
CA GLU A 31 -27.25 31.74 -30.83
C GLU A 31 -27.77 32.28 -32.18
N THR A 32 -26.90 32.88 -32.99
CA THR A 32 -27.21 33.24 -34.38
C THR A 32 -26.38 32.37 -35.32
N HIS A 33 -27.04 31.69 -36.25
CA HIS A 33 -26.39 30.88 -37.28
C HIS A 33 -26.86 31.33 -38.66
N GLU A 34 -25.93 31.70 -39.54
CA GLU A 34 -26.22 32.20 -40.90
C GLU A 34 -27.25 33.36 -40.91
N GLY A 35 -27.18 34.24 -39.90
CA GLY A 35 -28.09 35.37 -39.76
C GLY A 35 -29.48 35.04 -39.21
N ARG A 36 -29.75 33.78 -38.85
CA ARG A 36 -31.02 33.34 -38.24
C ARG A 36 -30.87 33.05 -36.74
N PRO A 37 -31.89 33.37 -35.92
CA PRO A 37 -31.88 32.99 -34.51
C PRO A 37 -32.06 31.48 -34.39
N VAL A 38 -31.21 30.85 -33.60
CA VAL A 38 -31.22 29.41 -33.31
C VAL A 38 -30.99 29.19 -31.82
N ARG A 39 -31.17 27.96 -31.36
CA ARG A 39 -30.75 27.53 -30.02
C ARG A 39 -29.60 26.56 -30.16
N ALA A 40 -28.47 26.85 -29.51
CA ALA A 40 -27.39 25.91 -29.33
C ALA A 40 -27.70 25.01 -28.13
N LEU A 41 -27.36 23.72 -28.23
CA LEU A 41 -27.62 22.73 -27.19
C LEU A 41 -26.38 21.89 -26.89
N ARG A 42 -26.29 21.48 -25.61
CA ARG A 42 -25.42 20.42 -25.14
C ARG A 42 -26.26 19.42 -24.34
N LEU A 43 -26.26 18.16 -24.75
CA LEU A 43 -26.90 17.06 -24.03
C LEU A 43 -25.81 16.16 -23.45
N PHE A 44 -25.97 15.74 -22.19
CA PHE A 44 -24.99 14.92 -21.48
C PHE A 44 -25.65 13.61 -21.06
N PHE A 45 -25.43 12.54 -21.81
CA PHE A 45 -25.97 11.21 -21.50
C PHE A 45 -25.08 10.46 -20.52
N ALA A 46 -25.71 9.77 -19.57
CA ALA A 46 -25.04 9.04 -18.50
C ALA A 46 -24.18 7.89 -19.04
N ASN A 47 -23.10 7.58 -18.33
CA ASN A 47 -22.32 6.37 -18.51
C ASN A 47 -23.15 5.15 -18.02
N PRO A 48 -23.26 4.07 -18.83
CA PRO A 48 -22.69 3.90 -20.16
C PRO A 48 -23.53 4.53 -21.27
N SER A 49 -22.90 5.34 -22.14
CA SER A 49 -23.50 5.77 -23.40
C SER A 49 -22.44 5.97 -24.49
N ARG A 50 -22.82 5.65 -25.74
CA ARG A 50 -21.96 5.69 -26.93
C ARG A 50 -22.63 6.47 -28.04
N ALA A 51 -21.87 6.90 -29.04
CA ALA A 51 -22.36 7.69 -30.17
C ALA A 51 -23.58 7.07 -30.87
N GLY A 52 -23.63 5.74 -30.99
CA GLY A 52 -24.74 5.00 -31.61
C GLY A 52 -26.08 5.07 -30.87
N HIS A 53 -26.11 5.48 -29.60
CA HIS A 53 -27.37 5.72 -28.87
C HIS A 53 -28.09 6.99 -29.33
N VAL A 54 -27.42 7.87 -30.06
CA VAL A 54 -28.03 9.08 -30.62
C VAL A 54 -27.88 8.98 -32.14
N PRO A 55 -28.81 8.32 -32.85
CA PRO A 55 -28.71 8.12 -34.30
C PRO A 55 -28.78 9.44 -35.08
N THR A 56 -28.74 9.35 -36.40
CA THR A 56 -29.09 10.47 -37.28
C THR A 56 -30.51 10.93 -36.94
N GLN A 57 -30.67 12.24 -36.78
CA GLN A 57 -31.91 12.82 -36.27
C GLN A 57 -32.94 12.97 -37.39
N PRO A 58 -34.18 12.50 -37.21
CA PRO A 58 -35.25 12.69 -38.19
C PRO A 58 -35.70 14.15 -38.26
N ALA A 59 -36.44 14.51 -39.31
CA ALA A 59 -37.02 15.84 -39.44
C ALA A 59 -37.90 16.18 -38.21
N GLY A 60 -37.76 17.40 -37.69
CA GLY A 60 -38.46 17.84 -36.47
C GLY A 60 -37.70 17.59 -35.16
N CYS A 61 -36.60 16.83 -35.19
CA CYS A 61 -35.66 16.74 -34.05
C CYS A 61 -34.56 17.80 -34.14
N ILE A 62 -33.78 17.92 -33.06
CA ILE A 62 -32.56 18.75 -33.05
C ILE A 62 -31.58 18.30 -34.13
N THR A 63 -30.78 19.23 -34.65
CA THR A 63 -29.66 18.91 -35.55
C THR A 63 -28.42 18.59 -34.72
N VAL A 64 -27.96 17.34 -34.76
CA VAL A 64 -26.73 16.92 -34.08
C VAL A 64 -25.51 17.30 -34.92
N LEU A 65 -24.62 18.07 -34.33
CA LEU A 65 -23.39 18.58 -34.92
C LEU A 65 -22.18 17.70 -34.55
N GLU A 66 -22.12 17.23 -33.31
CA GLU A 66 -21.02 16.40 -32.82
C GLU A 66 -21.53 15.40 -31.77
N ARG A 67 -20.92 14.21 -31.75
CA ARG A 67 -21.07 13.17 -30.73
C ARG A 67 -19.69 12.91 -30.14
N ARG A 68 -19.50 13.24 -28.87
CA ARG A 68 -18.21 13.12 -28.20
C ARG A 68 -18.32 12.19 -27.00
N GLU A 69 -17.66 11.03 -27.08
CA GLU A 69 -17.60 10.08 -25.96
C GLU A 69 -16.56 10.53 -24.93
N VAL A 70 -17.00 10.70 -23.68
CA VAL A 70 -16.17 11.22 -22.60
C VAL A 70 -16.43 10.42 -21.32
N SER A 71 -15.41 9.68 -20.89
CA SER A 71 -15.42 8.98 -19.59
C SER A 71 -16.58 7.98 -19.47
N GLY A 72 -16.88 7.29 -20.57
CA GLY A 72 -17.95 6.29 -20.66
C GLY A 72 -19.35 6.85 -20.93
N GLY A 73 -19.54 8.17 -20.88
CA GLY A 73 -20.79 8.83 -21.28
C GLY A 73 -20.66 9.52 -22.65
N LEU A 74 -21.80 9.97 -23.18
CA LEU A 74 -21.89 10.68 -24.45
C LEU A 74 -22.29 12.15 -24.25
N MET A 75 -21.47 13.07 -24.74
CA MET A 75 -21.85 14.47 -24.91
C MET A 75 -22.30 14.70 -26.36
N VAL A 76 -23.46 15.32 -26.54
CA VAL A 76 -23.99 15.70 -27.85
C VAL A 76 -24.00 17.21 -27.99
N VAL A 77 -23.38 17.69 -29.06
CA VAL A 77 -23.38 19.08 -29.52
C VAL A 77 -24.49 19.18 -30.56
N ALA A 78 -25.48 20.03 -30.32
CA ALA A 78 -26.62 20.14 -31.22
C ALA A 78 -27.09 21.59 -31.40
N ARG A 79 -27.96 21.79 -32.38
CA ARG A 79 -28.64 23.04 -32.67
C ARG A 79 -30.12 22.78 -32.96
N ALA A 80 -30.98 23.71 -32.62
CA ALA A 80 -32.40 23.70 -32.99
C ALA A 80 -32.83 25.08 -33.50
N GLU A 81 -33.91 25.14 -34.27
CA GLU A 81 -34.59 26.40 -34.61
C GLU A 81 -34.99 27.15 -33.33
N ALA A 82 -35.08 28.49 -33.38
CA ALA A 82 -35.38 29.31 -32.18
C ALA A 82 -36.70 28.91 -31.49
N ASP A 83 -37.75 28.70 -32.28
CA ASP A 83 -39.11 28.41 -31.79
C ASP A 83 -39.56 26.96 -32.06
N GLY A 84 -38.66 26.10 -32.53
CA GLY A 84 -38.97 24.69 -32.84
C GLY A 84 -39.19 23.81 -31.60
N PRO A 85 -39.68 22.57 -31.77
CA PRO A 85 -39.65 21.59 -30.69
C PRO A 85 -38.20 21.21 -30.34
N LEU A 86 -37.95 20.94 -29.06
CA LEU A 86 -36.68 20.39 -28.59
C LEU A 86 -36.88 18.90 -28.33
N GLN A 87 -36.59 18.10 -29.34
CA GLN A 87 -36.72 16.65 -29.31
C GLN A 87 -35.46 15.99 -29.86
N VAL A 88 -35.08 14.85 -29.30
CA VAL A 88 -33.92 14.07 -29.72
C VAL A 88 -34.35 12.63 -29.97
N ALA A 89 -33.93 12.08 -31.10
CA ALA A 89 -34.00 10.66 -31.38
C ALA A 89 -32.88 9.93 -30.65
N ILE A 90 -33.24 8.92 -29.86
CA ILE A 90 -32.33 8.06 -29.09
C ILE A 90 -32.64 6.59 -29.33
N CYS A 91 -31.66 5.73 -29.03
CA CYS A 91 -31.80 4.28 -29.03
C CYS A 91 -31.31 3.74 -27.68
N ALA A 92 -32.07 2.85 -27.05
CA ALA A 92 -31.70 2.21 -25.78
C ALA A 92 -30.41 1.38 -25.89
N GLU A 93 -30.26 0.70 -27.01
CA GLU A 93 -29.03 0.01 -27.43
C GLU A 93 -28.51 0.66 -28.72
N PRO A 94 -27.19 0.67 -28.98
CA PRO A 94 -26.66 1.25 -30.21
C PRO A 94 -27.28 0.56 -31.43
N GLU A 95 -27.77 1.35 -32.39
CA GLU A 95 -28.43 0.86 -33.62
C GLU A 95 -29.77 0.12 -33.38
N GLY A 96 -30.33 0.21 -32.17
CA GLY A 96 -31.66 -0.32 -31.84
C GLY A 96 -32.83 0.54 -32.35
N PRO A 97 -34.07 0.20 -31.96
CA PRO A 97 -35.25 0.99 -32.27
C PRO A 97 -35.11 2.45 -31.84
N VAL A 98 -35.55 3.37 -32.71
CA VAL A 98 -35.47 4.81 -32.46
C VAL A 98 -36.69 5.28 -31.67
N GLU A 99 -36.45 5.96 -30.57
CA GLU A 99 -37.45 6.66 -29.77
C GLU A 99 -37.20 8.17 -29.86
N ILE A 100 -38.24 8.97 -30.09
CA ILE A 100 -38.15 10.43 -30.09
C ILE A 100 -38.61 10.93 -28.73
N VAL A 101 -37.69 11.54 -27.98
CA VAL A 101 -37.97 12.04 -26.63
C VAL A 101 -37.85 13.57 -26.57
N PRO A 102 -38.75 14.26 -25.86
CA PRO A 102 -38.58 15.68 -25.58
C PRO A 102 -37.37 15.91 -24.67
N VAL A 103 -36.67 17.03 -24.86
CA VAL A 103 -35.61 17.48 -23.95
C VAL A 103 -35.99 18.82 -23.34
N HIS A 104 -35.74 18.95 -22.04
CA HIS A 104 -36.04 20.15 -21.25
C HIS A 104 -34.75 20.81 -20.78
N PRO A 105 -33.97 21.44 -21.68
CA PRO A 105 -32.69 22.01 -21.31
C PRO A 105 -32.87 23.22 -20.40
N ALA A 106 -31.96 23.33 -19.44
CA ALA A 106 -31.91 24.49 -18.58
C ALA A 106 -31.04 25.60 -19.21
N ALA A 107 -31.39 26.88 -18.96
CA ALA A 107 -30.64 28.04 -19.49
C ALA A 107 -29.34 28.31 -18.71
N PRO A 108 -28.17 28.45 -19.35
CA PRO A 108 -26.89 28.57 -18.65
C PRO A 108 -26.88 29.75 -17.67
N SER A 109 -26.29 29.56 -16.50
CA SER A 109 -26.16 30.57 -15.44
C SER A 109 -24.72 31.09 -15.35
N GLN A 110 -24.05 31.26 -16.49
CA GLN A 110 -22.63 31.60 -16.55
C GLN A 110 -22.32 33.02 -16.06
N ASP A 111 -23.29 33.94 -16.13
CA ASP A 111 -23.14 35.31 -15.62
C ASP A 111 -22.89 35.35 -14.11
N LEU A 112 -23.37 34.35 -13.36
CA LEU A 112 -23.14 34.23 -11.91
C LEU A 112 -21.65 34.07 -11.56
N PHE A 113 -20.89 33.42 -12.44
CA PHE A 113 -19.49 33.07 -12.22
C PHE A 113 -18.54 33.90 -13.09
N ALA A 114 -19.08 34.79 -13.93
CA ALA A 114 -18.31 35.50 -14.94
C ALA A 114 -17.19 36.35 -14.31
N GLY A 115 -15.94 36.08 -14.69
CA GLY A 115 -14.76 36.78 -14.20
C GLY A 115 -14.37 36.49 -12.74
N LEU A 116 -15.00 35.51 -12.09
CA LEU A 116 -14.74 35.16 -10.69
C LEU A 116 -13.74 33.99 -10.55
N ASN A 117 -13.07 33.94 -9.40
CA ASN A 117 -12.31 32.77 -8.93
C ASN A 117 -13.26 31.74 -8.32
N CYS A 118 -13.42 30.59 -8.98
CA CYS A 118 -14.47 29.63 -8.68
C CYS A 118 -13.92 28.29 -8.15
N LEU A 119 -14.54 27.77 -7.09
CA LEU A 119 -14.33 26.39 -6.67
C LEU A 119 -15.36 25.48 -7.37
N LEU A 120 -14.92 24.31 -7.84
CA LEU A 120 -15.78 23.22 -8.27
C LEU A 120 -15.58 22.05 -7.31
N ALA A 121 -16.63 21.73 -6.55
CA ALA A 121 -16.58 20.74 -5.49
C ALA A 121 -17.70 19.70 -5.62
N GLN A 122 -17.43 18.51 -5.09
CA GLN A 122 -18.47 17.52 -4.81
C GLN A 122 -18.72 17.46 -3.30
N ARG A 123 -19.98 17.20 -2.96
CA ARG A 123 -20.46 16.90 -1.60
C ARG A 123 -21.25 15.60 -1.65
N LEU A 124 -21.11 14.75 -0.62
CA LEU A 124 -22.02 13.64 -0.36
C LEU A 124 -23.03 14.07 0.69
N GLU A 125 -22.68 14.00 1.96
CA GLU A 125 -23.59 14.28 3.08
C GLU A 125 -22.93 15.18 4.15
N GLU A 126 -21.78 15.77 3.84
CA GLU A 126 -21.06 16.68 4.74
C GLU A 126 -21.96 17.83 5.21
N SER A 127 -21.81 18.26 6.46
CA SER A 127 -22.70 19.27 7.06
C SER A 127 -22.54 20.65 6.42
N ALA A 128 -23.55 21.52 6.59
CA ALA A 128 -23.46 22.91 6.15
C ALA A 128 -22.32 23.66 6.85
N GLU A 129 -22.06 23.36 8.13
CA GLU A 129 -20.94 23.93 8.88
C GLU A 129 -19.60 23.57 8.23
N THR A 130 -19.41 22.28 7.88
CA THR A 130 -18.21 21.78 7.18
C THR A 130 -17.99 22.50 5.85
N VAL A 131 -19.05 22.66 5.04
CA VAL A 131 -18.95 23.36 3.76
C VAL A 131 -18.66 24.84 3.97
N VAL A 132 -19.24 25.49 4.98
CA VAL A 132 -18.95 26.91 5.28
C VAL A 132 -17.51 27.09 5.79
N ASP A 133 -16.96 26.15 6.58
CA ASP A 133 -15.53 26.13 6.96
C ASP A 133 -14.64 26.05 5.73
N TRP A 134 -14.96 25.14 4.81
CA TRP A 134 -14.26 24.99 3.55
C TRP A 134 -14.34 26.27 2.70
N LEU A 135 -15.52 26.87 2.55
CA LEU A 135 -15.72 28.10 1.78
C LEU A 135 -14.93 29.28 2.39
N SER A 136 -15.01 29.48 3.71
CA SER A 136 -14.30 30.54 4.44
C SER A 136 -12.79 30.45 4.24
N TRP A 137 -12.22 29.24 4.42
CA TRP A 137 -10.78 29.03 4.22
C TRP A 137 -10.32 29.46 2.82
N HIS A 138 -11.05 29.05 1.78
CA HIS A 138 -10.68 29.36 0.41
C HIS A 138 -10.96 30.83 0.04
N HIS A 139 -11.98 31.46 0.63
CA HIS A 139 -12.24 32.89 0.46
C HIS A 139 -11.11 33.71 1.09
N ASP A 140 -10.89 33.57 2.40
CA ASP A 140 -10.05 34.46 3.19
C ASP A 140 -8.55 34.32 2.85
N TYR A 141 -8.09 33.09 2.57
CA TYR A 141 -6.66 32.81 2.39
C TYR A 141 -6.25 32.58 0.93
N HIS A 142 -7.20 32.24 0.05
CA HIS A 142 -6.91 31.87 -1.33
C HIS A 142 -7.63 32.72 -2.39
N GLY A 143 -8.54 33.61 -1.99
CA GLY A 143 -9.23 34.53 -2.90
C GLY A 143 -10.31 33.85 -3.76
N ALA A 144 -10.93 32.79 -3.27
CA ALA A 144 -12.14 32.25 -3.87
C ALA A 144 -13.29 33.25 -3.73
N GLN A 145 -14.05 33.44 -4.82
CA GLN A 145 -15.16 34.39 -4.92
C GLN A 145 -16.49 33.72 -5.26
N ALA A 146 -16.42 32.46 -5.73
CA ALA A 146 -17.60 31.67 -5.99
C ALA A 146 -17.34 30.17 -5.79
N ALA A 147 -18.40 29.39 -5.58
CA ALA A 147 -18.35 27.94 -5.52
C ALA A 147 -19.55 27.29 -6.21
N LEU A 148 -19.28 26.28 -7.03
CA LEU A 148 -20.27 25.32 -7.52
C LEU A 148 -20.07 24.02 -6.74
N VAL A 149 -21.07 23.65 -5.94
CA VAL A 149 -21.09 22.43 -5.14
C VAL A 149 -22.08 21.45 -5.77
N ILE A 150 -21.56 20.37 -6.36
CA ILE A 150 -22.38 19.26 -6.86
C ILE A 150 -22.72 18.37 -5.67
N ASP A 151 -23.97 18.43 -5.24
CA ASP A 151 -24.53 17.65 -4.15
C ASP A 151 -25.01 16.29 -4.67
N ARG A 152 -24.30 15.26 -4.23
CA ARG A 152 -24.49 13.86 -4.63
C ARG A 152 -25.20 13.03 -3.56
N SER A 153 -25.70 13.65 -2.49
CA SER A 153 -26.55 12.96 -1.52
C SER A 153 -27.71 12.24 -2.24
N PRO A 154 -28.24 11.14 -1.67
CA PRO A 154 -29.51 10.58 -2.12
C PRO A 154 -30.70 11.51 -1.84
N PRO A 155 -31.82 11.41 -2.57
CA PRO A 155 -33.02 12.23 -2.32
C PRO A 155 -33.66 11.97 -0.95
N ASP A 156 -33.50 10.76 -0.41
CA ASP A 156 -34.02 10.28 0.87
C ASP A 156 -33.01 10.44 2.04
N THR A 157 -31.93 11.20 1.83
CA THR A 157 -30.95 11.46 2.90
C THR A 157 -31.57 12.19 4.10
N ALA A 158 -31.07 11.87 5.30
CA ALA A 158 -31.35 12.65 6.51
C ALA A 158 -30.55 13.97 6.57
N ALA A 159 -29.51 14.11 5.75
CA ALA A 159 -28.72 15.34 5.67
C ALA A 159 -29.52 16.46 4.97
N LEU A 160 -29.15 17.71 5.24
CA LEU A 160 -29.72 18.83 4.47
C LEU A 160 -29.34 18.70 2.98
N ARG A 161 -30.29 18.98 2.09
CA ARG A 161 -30.17 18.95 0.63
C ARG A 161 -30.89 20.16 0.00
N GLY A 162 -30.52 20.53 -1.23
CA GLY A 162 -31.25 21.49 -2.05
C GLY A 162 -31.41 22.86 -1.37
N GLU A 163 -32.61 23.45 -1.42
CA GLU A 163 -32.84 24.79 -0.85
C GLU A 163 -32.65 24.84 0.66
N ALA A 164 -32.97 23.76 1.39
CA ALA A 164 -32.73 23.70 2.83
C ALA A 164 -31.22 23.78 3.15
N PHE A 165 -30.39 23.08 2.36
CA PHE A 165 -28.93 23.17 2.48
C PHE A 165 -28.41 24.55 2.07
N ALA A 166 -28.86 25.09 0.93
CA ALA A 166 -28.50 26.42 0.47
C ALA A 166 -28.83 27.51 1.51
N LYS A 167 -29.99 27.42 2.17
CA LYS A 167 -30.37 28.32 3.28
C LYS A 167 -29.43 28.21 4.48
N ALA A 168 -28.98 26.99 4.83
CA ALA A 168 -28.02 26.78 5.89
C ALA A 168 -26.64 27.37 5.56
N ILE A 169 -26.17 27.19 4.31
CA ILE A 169 -24.94 27.83 3.81
C ILE A 169 -25.06 29.35 3.87
N ARG A 170 -26.17 29.92 3.38
CA ARG A 170 -26.44 31.36 3.40
C ARG A 170 -26.35 31.93 4.82
N LYS A 171 -26.94 31.24 5.81
CA LYS A 171 -26.84 31.61 7.22
C LYS A 171 -25.39 31.57 7.72
N GLY A 172 -24.64 30.53 7.37
CA GLY A 172 -23.25 30.36 7.79
C GLY A 172 -22.30 31.40 7.18
N LEU A 173 -22.45 31.72 5.88
CA LEU A 173 -21.67 32.77 5.22
C LEU A 173 -21.99 34.15 5.79
N ALA A 174 -23.27 34.46 6.02
CA ALA A 174 -23.68 35.72 6.65
C ALA A 174 -23.10 35.87 8.07
N ALA A 175 -23.07 34.79 8.86
CA ALA A 175 -22.48 34.80 10.21
C ALA A 175 -20.95 35.02 10.21
N ARG A 176 -20.29 34.84 9.07
CA ARG A 176 -18.84 35.05 8.88
C ARG A 176 -18.53 36.26 8.01
N GLU A 177 -19.55 37.04 7.65
CA GLU A 177 -19.42 38.24 6.80
C GLU A 177 -18.75 37.96 5.43
N LEU A 178 -19.01 36.78 4.86
CA LEU A 178 -18.41 36.34 3.60
C LEU A 178 -19.30 36.71 2.41
N ASP A 179 -18.77 37.55 1.50
CA ASP A 179 -19.42 37.90 0.23
C ASP A 179 -18.99 36.93 -0.87
N MET A 180 -19.79 35.89 -1.11
CA MET A 180 -19.46 34.85 -2.08
C MET A 180 -20.69 34.32 -2.81
N VAL A 181 -20.53 33.99 -4.10
CA VAL A 181 -21.57 33.32 -4.89
C VAL A 181 -21.50 31.81 -4.69
N VAL A 182 -22.59 31.17 -4.30
CA VAL A 182 -22.63 29.71 -4.13
C VAL A 182 -23.82 29.10 -4.84
N VAL A 183 -23.57 28.14 -5.73
CA VAL A 183 -24.61 27.31 -6.32
C VAL A 183 -24.47 25.90 -5.77
N VAL A 184 -25.52 25.40 -5.13
CA VAL A 184 -25.66 24.00 -4.74
C VAL A 184 -26.49 23.32 -5.83
N GLN A 185 -25.86 22.41 -6.58
CA GLN A 185 -26.53 21.67 -7.65
C GLN A 185 -26.82 20.23 -7.21
N THR A 186 -28.08 19.86 -7.09
CA THR A 186 -28.50 18.47 -6.88
C THR A 186 -28.65 17.73 -8.21
N ALA A 187 -28.59 16.40 -8.18
CA ALA A 187 -28.90 15.56 -9.32
C ALA A 187 -30.16 14.72 -9.06
N PRO A 188 -31.05 14.56 -10.05
CA PRO A 188 -32.19 13.65 -9.98
C PRO A 188 -31.76 12.18 -10.17
N LEU A 189 -30.50 11.94 -10.53
CA LEU A 189 -29.90 10.65 -10.82
C LEU A 189 -28.66 10.39 -9.95
N PRO A 190 -28.38 9.12 -9.58
CA PRO A 190 -27.14 8.78 -8.91
C PRO A 190 -25.94 9.04 -9.82
N LEU A 191 -24.93 9.75 -9.31
CA LEU A 191 -23.71 10.09 -10.05
C LEU A 191 -22.53 9.14 -9.76
N GLY A 192 -22.68 8.22 -8.79
CA GLY A 192 -21.65 7.26 -8.39
C GLY A 192 -21.55 6.05 -9.33
N LYS A 193 -20.54 5.21 -9.08
CA LYS A 193 -20.36 3.94 -9.79
C LYS A 193 -21.43 2.93 -9.35
N PRO A 194 -22.14 2.27 -10.29
CA PRO A 194 -23.30 1.45 -9.95
C PRO A 194 -22.98 0.17 -9.17
N ALA A 195 -21.81 -0.43 -9.39
CA ALA A 195 -21.38 -1.67 -8.76
C ALA A 195 -20.36 -1.43 -7.64
N THR A 196 -20.53 -0.37 -6.85
CA THR A 196 -19.59 0.00 -5.78
C THR A 196 -20.39 0.48 -4.56
N GLY A 197 -19.89 0.17 -3.36
CA GLY A 197 -20.48 0.66 -2.12
C GLY A 197 -20.16 2.13 -1.82
N PRO A 198 -20.60 2.64 -0.65
CA PRO A 198 -20.49 4.06 -0.30
C PRO A 198 -19.03 4.48 -0.03
N GLU A 199 -18.65 5.68 -0.48
CA GLU A 199 -17.32 6.28 -0.26
C GLU A 199 -16.97 6.42 1.24
N SER A 200 -17.98 6.50 2.10
CA SER A 200 -17.85 6.55 3.57
C SER A 200 -17.58 5.19 4.22
N HIS A 201 -17.45 4.12 3.44
CA HIS A 201 -17.06 2.81 3.96
C HIS A 201 -15.53 2.66 4.03
N PRO A 202 -14.95 2.13 5.13
CA PRO A 202 -13.50 1.91 5.25
C PRO A 202 -12.89 1.06 4.11
N PHE A 203 -13.65 0.14 3.52
CA PHE A 203 -13.23 -0.62 2.34
C PHE A 203 -12.74 0.26 1.18
N LEU A 204 -13.39 1.43 0.97
CA LEU A 204 -13.03 2.38 -0.08
C LEU A 204 -12.07 3.48 0.40
N ALA A 205 -11.73 3.52 1.69
CA ALA A 205 -10.72 4.42 2.21
C ALA A 205 -9.32 3.96 1.72
N PRO A 206 -8.54 4.82 1.05
CA PRO A 206 -7.30 4.39 0.40
C PRO A 206 -6.25 3.76 1.33
N ASP A 207 -6.19 4.23 2.59
CA ASP A 207 -5.15 3.85 3.55
C ASP A 207 -5.67 2.98 4.70
N ALA A 208 -6.94 2.54 4.64
CA ALA A 208 -7.54 1.73 5.68
C ALA A 208 -6.77 0.41 5.87
N PRO A 209 -6.26 0.10 7.07
CA PRO A 209 -5.55 -1.14 7.32
C PRO A 209 -6.49 -2.34 7.19
N GLY A 210 -6.03 -3.39 6.51
CA GLY A 210 -6.77 -4.65 6.39
C GLY A 210 -7.99 -4.61 5.48
N LYS A 211 -8.21 -3.52 4.74
CA LYS A 211 -9.38 -3.36 3.86
C LYS A 211 -9.55 -4.48 2.82
N ASP A 212 -8.44 -5.07 2.36
CA ASP A 212 -8.45 -6.17 1.38
C ASP A 212 -9.02 -7.47 1.96
N ARG A 213 -9.24 -7.52 3.29
CA ARG A 213 -9.85 -8.64 4.02
C ARG A 213 -11.24 -8.32 4.56
N MET A 214 -11.78 -7.13 4.26
CA MET A 214 -13.13 -6.75 4.67
C MET A 214 -14.14 -7.30 3.67
N ASP A 215 -15.36 -7.56 4.15
CA ASP A 215 -16.49 -7.86 3.27
C ASP A 215 -16.78 -6.67 2.36
N LEU A 216 -17.14 -6.97 1.12
CA LEU A 216 -17.53 -5.94 0.15
C LEU A 216 -18.82 -5.26 0.63
N PRO A 217 -18.85 -3.93 0.77
CA PRO A 217 -20.08 -3.23 1.13
C PRO A 217 -21.10 -3.36 0.00
N ALA A 218 -22.38 -3.38 0.38
CA ALA A 218 -23.49 -3.37 -0.58
C ALA A 218 -23.38 -2.18 -1.55
N HIS A 219 -23.83 -2.38 -2.78
CA HIS A 219 -23.81 -1.33 -3.80
C HIS A 219 -24.67 -0.14 -3.37
N ASP A 220 -24.13 1.08 -3.49
CA ASP A 220 -24.84 2.33 -3.23
C ASP A 220 -24.46 3.36 -4.31
N PRO A 221 -25.16 3.40 -5.45
CA PRO A 221 -24.79 4.26 -6.58
C PRO A 221 -24.90 5.76 -6.28
N TRP A 222 -25.61 6.17 -5.23
CA TRP A 222 -25.65 7.58 -4.81
C TRP A 222 -24.38 7.95 -4.04
N ARG A 223 -24.01 7.11 -3.07
CA ARG A 223 -22.85 7.36 -2.20
C ARG A 223 -21.53 6.80 -2.70
N ALA A 224 -21.52 6.03 -3.78
CA ALA A 224 -20.31 5.43 -4.36
C ALA A 224 -19.35 6.44 -4.98
N PRO A 225 -18.06 6.12 -5.20
CA PRO A 225 -17.13 6.96 -5.96
C PRO A 225 -17.75 7.46 -7.28
N LEU A 226 -17.50 8.72 -7.64
CA LEU A 226 -18.04 9.31 -8.88
C LEU A 226 -17.85 8.37 -10.09
N GLY A 227 -18.96 8.00 -10.72
CA GLY A 227 -19.01 7.14 -11.92
C GLY A 227 -19.40 7.92 -13.18
N GLN A 228 -20.09 9.06 -13.01
CA GLN A 228 -20.53 9.92 -14.10
C GLN A 228 -19.49 11.01 -14.38
N GLY A 229 -18.53 10.73 -15.26
CA GLY A 229 -17.43 11.66 -15.56
C GLY A 229 -17.84 12.93 -16.31
N LEU A 230 -19.00 12.93 -16.97
CA LEU A 230 -19.51 14.08 -17.74
C LEU A 230 -19.98 15.25 -16.87
N VAL A 231 -20.13 15.06 -15.55
CA VAL A 231 -20.53 16.14 -14.62
C VAL A 231 -19.60 17.35 -14.69
N TYR A 232 -18.32 17.16 -15.03
CA TYR A 232 -17.36 18.26 -15.21
C TYR A 232 -17.64 19.10 -16.46
N GLU A 233 -18.03 18.47 -17.58
CA GLU A 233 -18.44 19.21 -18.78
C GLU A 233 -19.83 19.84 -18.61
N ALA A 234 -20.75 19.16 -17.93
CA ALA A 234 -22.03 19.73 -17.57
C ALA A 234 -21.84 21.01 -16.73
N ALA A 235 -21.04 20.96 -15.67
CA ALA A 235 -20.70 22.10 -14.83
C ALA A 235 -20.05 23.26 -15.62
N LYS A 236 -19.15 22.94 -16.56
CA LYS A 236 -18.51 23.91 -17.45
C LYS A 236 -19.53 24.67 -18.29
N TRP A 237 -20.35 23.96 -19.06
CA TRP A 237 -21.30 24.60 -19.99
C TRP A 237 -22.48 25.26 -19.27
N ARG A 238 -22.90 24.69 -18.14
CA ARG A 238 -23.99 25.23 -17.32
C ARG A 238 -23.58 26.50 -16.56
N TYR A 239 -22.35 26.58 -16.04
CA TYR A 239 -21.95 27.63 -15.10
C TYR A 239 -20.55 28.22 -15.35
N LEU A 240 -19.53 27.38 -15.55
CA LEU A 240 -18.13 27.79 -15.32
C LEU A 240 -17.38 28.28 -16.57
N ALA A 241 -17.98 28.25 -17.75
CA ALA A 241 -17.32 28.61 -19.02
C ALA A 241 -16.77 30.05 -19.04
N ARG A 242 -17.35 30.98 -18.26
CA ARG A 242 -16.95 32.39 -18.18
C ARG A 242 -16.22 32.74 -16.88
N ALA A 243 -15.90 31.75 -16.04
CA ALA A 243 -15.11 31.98 -14.83
C ALA A 243 -13.71 32.48 -15.18
N ARG A 244 -13.12 33.30 -14.30
CA ARG A 244 -11.71 33.73 -14.46
C ARG A 244 -10.77 32.53 -14.28
N ALA A 245 -10.99 31.77 -13.22
CA ALA A 245 -10.25 30.56 -12.91
C ALA A 245 -11.13 29.60 -12.10
N VAL A 246 -10.93 28.30 -12.28
CA VAL A 246 -11.66 27.23 -11.59
C VAL A 246 -10.67 26.28 -10.94
N LEU A 247 -10.85 25.95 -9.67
CA LEU A 247 -10.09 24.90 -8.98
C LEU A 247 -10.99 23.73 -8.61
N THR A 248 -10.55 22.50 -8.86
CA THR A 248 -11.27 21.29 -8.48
C THR A 248 -10.84 20.79 -7.11
N LEU A 249 -11.65 21.08 -6.09
CA LEU A 249 -11.39 20.74 -4.69
C LEU A 249 -12.72 20.27 -4.10
N ASP A 250 -12.80 19.00 -3.68
CA ASP A 250 -14.01 18.48 -3.04
C ASP A 250 -14.24 19.21 -1.70
N VAL A 251 -15.45 19.18 -1.11
CA VAL A 251 -15.73 19.92 0.14
C VAL A 251 -14.94 19.44 1.37
N THR A 252 -14.10 18.43 1.20
CA THR A 252 -13.17 17.88 2.19
C THR A 252 -11.70 18.19 1.86
N ASP A 253 -11.44 19.00 0.82
CA ASP A 253 -10.11 19.36 0.34
C ASP A 253 -9.78 20.83 0.68
N LEU A 254 -8.71 21.06 1.45
CA LEU A 254 -8.19 22.40 1.77
C LEU A 254 -6.94 22.69 0.95
N LEU A 255 -6.89 23.78 0.20
CA LEU A 255 -5.60 24.26 -0.31
C LEU A 255 -4.63 24.46 0.86
N ALA A 256 -3.39 24.01 0.69
CA ALA A 256 -2.36 24.25 1.69
C ALA A 256 -2.05 25.76 1.76
N PRO A 257 -1.68 26.30 2.94
CA PRO A 257 -1.38 27.70 3.14
C PRO A 257 -0.45 28.25 2.07
N ARG A 258 -0.82 29.40 1.51
CA ARG A 258 -0.06 30.07 0.45
C ARG A 258 1.24 30.64 1.04
N PRO A 259 2.43 30.26 0.53
CA PRO A 259 3.67 30.90 0.95
C PRO A 259 3.68 32.39 0.59
N ASN A 260 4.25 33.22 1.46
CA ASN A 260 4.35 34.66 1.24
C ASN A 260 5.00 34.98 -0.12
N GLY A 261 4.41 35.92 -0.86
CA GLY A 261 4.90 36.36 -2.17
C GLY A 261 4.68 35.39 -3.34
N LYS A 262 4.06 34.21 -3.12
CA LYS A 262 3.67 33.31 -4.21
C LYS A 262 2.28 33.66 -4.75
N PRO A 263 2.03 33.52 -6.07
CA PRO A 263 0.70 33.72 -6.64
C PRO A 263 -0.30 32.73 -6.04
N SER A 264 -1.58 33.10 -6.02
CA SER A 264 -2.63 32.14 -5.68
C SER A 264 -2.73 31.06 -6.76
N ALA A 265 -3.29 29.90 -6.42
CA ALA A 265 -3.57 28.86 -7.42
C ALA A 265 -4.50 29.37 -8.54
N PHE A 266 -5.43 30.28 -8.23
CA PHE A 266 -6.29 30.92 -9.22
C PHE A 266 -5.51 31.83 -10.19
N ASP A 267 -4.62 32.68 -9.66
CA ASP A 267 -3.79 33.54 -10.49
C ASP A 267 -2.86 32.71 -11.38
N ALA A 268 -2.32 31.64 -10.83
CA ALA A 268 -1.48 30.70 -11.55
C ALA A 268 -2.18 30.07 -12.75
N CYS A 269 -3.49 29.76 -12.66
CA CYS A 269 -4.27 29.31 -13.81
C CYS A 269 -4.22 30.35 -14.94
N THR A 270 -4.40 31.64 -14.63
CA THR A 270 -4.44 32.70 -15.64
C THR A 270 -3.07 32.96 -16.27
N THR A 271 -1.98 32.77 -15.51
CA THR A 271 -0.61 32.99 -16.00
C THR A 271 -0.02 31.76 -16.69
N ALA A 272 -0.42 30.54 -16.31
CA ALA A 272 0.09 29.28 -16.87
C ALA A 272 -0.08 29.24 -18.39
N ARG A 273 0.90 28.70 -19.12
CA ARG A 273 0.93 28.74 -20.60
C ARG A 273 -0.34 28.15 -21.24
N SER A 274 -0.81 27.02 -20.74
CA SER A 274 -2.00 26.30 -21.22
C SER A 274 -3.30 26.71 -20.51
N GLY A 275 -3.22 27.67 -19.58
CA GLY A 275 -4.32 27.96 -18.68
C GLY A 275 -4.58 26.91 -17.60
N VAL A 276 -3.73 25.88 -17.46
CA VAL A 276 -3.95 24.75 -16.54
C VAL A 276 -2.79 24.59 -15.55
N VAL A 277 -3.10 24.35 -14.28
CA VAL A 277 -2.15 24.03 -13.21
C VAL A 277 -2.48 22.70 -12.55
N LEU A 278 -1.47 22.06 -11.96
CA LEU A 278 -1.65 20.80 -11.24
C LEU A 278 -1.87 21.08 -9.74
N LEU A 279 -2.93 20.48 -9.18
CA LEU A 279 -3.16 20.43 -7.75
C LEU A 279 -2.81 19.03 -7.24
N VAL A 280 -2.02 18.93 -6.17
CA VAL A 280 -1.57 17.64 -5.62
C VAL A 280 -1.96 17.51 -4.15
N GLY A 281 -2.88 16.59 -3.89
CA GLY A 281 -3.46 16.39 -2.57
C GLY A 281 -2.70 15.40 -1.73
N ARG A 282 -2.63 15.67 -0.42
CA ARG A 282 -2.19 14.70 0.59
C ARG A 282 -3.34 14.40 1.53
N ARG A 283 -3.53 13.13 1.88
CA ARG A 283 -4.54 12.74 2.88
C ARG A 283 -4.05 13.09 4.28
N ILE A 284 -4.92 13.73 5.03
CA ILE A 284 -4.70 14.13 6.43
C ILE A 284 -5.77 13.48 7.31
N TYR A 285 -5.42 13.26 8.57
CA TYR A 285 -6.18 12.47 9.51
C TYR A 285 -6.21 13.17 10.86
N PRO A 286 -7.29 13.01 11.63
CA PRO A 286 -7.22 13.29 13.05
C PRO A 286 -6.33 12.24 13.74
N TRP A 287 -5.66 12.61 14.83
CA TRP A 287 -5.10 11.59 15.72
C TRP A 287 -6.22 10.84 16.45
N ARG A 288 -7.18 11.62 16.97
CA ARG A 288 -8.43 11.18 17.60
C ARG A 288 -9.39 12.38 17.67
N VAL A 289 -10.70 12.12 17.60
CA VAL A 289 -11.75 13.10 17.88
C VAL A 289 -12.38 12.81 19.24
N ARG A 290 -12.82 13.86 19.95
CA ARG A 290 -13.45 13.73 21.27
C ARG A 290 -14.78 12.99 21.12
N THR A 291 -15.07 12.06 22.03
CA THR A 291 -16.33 11.31 22.04
C THR A 291 -17.52 12.28 22.02
N GLY A 292 -18.51 12.02 21.16
CA GLY A 292 -19.72 12.82 21.02
C GLY A 292 -19.55 14.17 20.33
N HIS A 293 -18.36 14.50 19.82
CA HIS A 293 -18.14 15.72 19.04
C HIS A 293 -18.05 15.36 17.54
N PRO A 294 -18.64 16.18 16.64
CA PRO A 294 -18.48 15.96 15.21
C PRO A 294 -17.03 16.18 14.79
N GLU A 295 -16.55 15.39 13.82
CA GLU A 295 -15.26 15.63 13.18
C GLU A 295 -15.23 17.01 12.52
N LYS A 296 -14.13 17.77 12.71
CA LYS A 296 -13.90 19.07 12.06
C LYS A 296 -12.59 19.08 11.30
N PHE A 297 -12.40 20.06 10.40
CA PHE A 297 -11.12 20.27 9.72
C PHE A 297 -9.96 20.45 10.71
N SER A 298 -10.19 21.19 11.79
CA SER A 298 -9.19 21.47 12.82
C SER A 298 -8.71 20.25 13.61
N ASP A 299 -9.42 19.11 13.54
CA ASP A 299 -8.93 17.86 14.14
C ASP A 299 -7.83 17.20 13.31
N HIS A 300 -7.73 17.50 12.02
CA HIS A 300 -6.89 16.78 11.06
C HIS A 300 -5.43 17.25 11.07
N ILE A 301 -4.75 17.05 12.19
CA ILE A 301 -3.36 17.49 12.41
C ILE A 301 -2.31 16.44 12.02
N CYS A 302 -2.71 15.25 11.57
CA CYS A 302 -1.80 14.17 11.25
C CYS A 302 -1.73 13.86 9.75
N ARG A 303 -0.56 13.37 9.33
CA ARG A 303 -0.33 12.82 7.99
C ARG A 303 0.49 11.54 8.07
N GLN A 304 0.40 10.72 7.03
CA GLN A 304 1.26 9.55 6.90
C GLN A 304 2.68 9.94 6.47
N PHE A 305 3.72 9.51 7.18
CA PHE A 305 5.12 9.77 6.77
C PHE A 305 5.52 8.96 5.52
N ASP A 306 4.94 7.78 5.35
CA ASP A 306 5.21 6.78 4.31
C ASP A 306 4.22 6.82 3.12
N ALA A 307 3.45 7.90 2.98
CA ALA A 307 2.56 8.08 1.83
C ALA A 307 3.37 8.22 0.51
N ARG A 308 3.04 7.40 -0.50
CA ARG A 308 3.71 7.35 -1.81
C ARG A 308 3.13 8.28 -2.87
N ARG A 309 1.79 8.41 -2.91
CA ARG A 309 1.06 9.02 -4.03
C ARG A 309 0.15 10.13 -3.54
N GLY A 310 0.23 11.27 -4.21
CA GLY A 310 -0.72 12.37 -4.05
C GLY A 310 -2.01 12.13 -4.82
N ILE A 311 -3.01 12.96 -4.54
CA ILE A 311 -4.29 13.00 -5.24
C ILE A 311 -4.19 14.06 -6.34
N ALA A 312 -4.33 13.67 -7.61
CA ALA A 312 -4.32 14.62 -8.71
C ALA A 312 -5.67 15.34 -8.84
N ARG A 313 -5.61 16.67 -8.88
CA ARG A 313 -6.68 17.60 -9.23
C ARG A 313 -6.12 18.68 -10.15
N TRP A 314 -6.96 19.52 -10.69
CA TRP A 314 -6.53 20.59 -11.60
C TRP A 314 -7.16 21.93 -11.28
N GLY A 315 -6.42 22.98 -11.63
CA GLY A 315 -6.95 24.33 -11.80
C GLY A 315 -6.93 24.70 -13.27
N VAL A 316 -7.92 25.48 -13.73
CA VAL A 316 -8.01 25.94 -15.13
C VAL A 316 -8.51 27.39 -15.22
N ALA A 317 -7.99 28.15 -16.17
CA ALA A 317 -8.55 29.41 -16.66
C ALA A 317 -9.31 29.09 -17.97
N PRO A 318 -10.66 29.00 -17.95
CA PRO A 318 -11.45 28.54 -19.09
C PRO A 318 -11.16 29.28 -20.41
N GLU A 319 -11.07 30.61 -20.35
CA GLU A 319 -10.79 31.47 -21.52
C GLU A 319 -9.43 31.13 -22.16
N LYS A 320 -8.41 30.84 -21.34
CA LYS A 320 -7.05 30.55 -21.80
C LYS A 320 -6.87 29.11 -22.26
N ALA A 321 -7.47 28.16 -21.54
CA ALA A 321 -7.43 26.74 -21.90
C ALA A 321 -8.29 26.41 -23.12
N GLY A 322 -9.30 27.26 -23.41
CA GLY A 322 -10.25 27.08 -24.49
C GLY A 322 -11.41 26.15 -24.09
N LEU A 323 -12.62 26.49 -24.54
CA LEU A 323 -13.83 25.72 -24.23
C LEU A 323 -13.92 24.40 -25.00
N GLU A 324 -13.05 24.15 -25.99
CA GLU A 324 -12.96 22.84 -26.65
C GLU A 324 -12.24 21.78 -25.80
N ALA A 325 -11.40 22.22 -24.86
CA ALA A 325 -10.69 21.33 -23.95
C ALA A 325 -11.68 20.62 -23.01
N THR A 326 -11.68 19.30 -23.03
CA THR A 326 -12.62 18.48 -22.24
C THR A 326 -12.18 18.36 -20.78
N TRP A 327 -13.03 18.77 -19.85
CA TRP A 327 -12.81 18.67 -18.41
C TRP A 327 -13.12 17.24 -17.94
N ARG A 328 -12.19 16.64 -17.20
CA ARG A 328 -12.30 15.29 -16.63
C ARG A 328 -11.89 15.32 -15.16
N ALA A 329 -12.24 14.30 -14.39
CA ALA A 329 -11.99 14.28 -12.95
C ALA A 329 -10.54 14.55 -12.49
N VAL A 330 -9.54 14.17 -13.29
CA VAL A 330 -8.11 14.31 -12.92
C VAL A 330 -7.29 15.15 -13.89
N ARG A 331 -7.89 15.65 -14.98
CA ARG A 331 -7.18 16.46 -15.99
C ARG A 331 -8.14 17.28 -16.86
N VAL A 332 -7.61 18.31 -17.49
CA VAL A 332 -8.22 18.97 -18.65
C VAL A 332 -7.55 18.39 -19.90
N SER A 333 -8.32 17.71 -20.76
CA SER A 333 -7.81 17.12 -22.00
C SER A 333 -7.26 18.19 -22.95
N TYR A 334 -6.22 17.85 -23.70
CA TYR A 334 -5.55 18.73 -24.68
C TYR A 334 -4.84 19.96 -24.10
N ALA A 335 -4.91 20.18 -22.78
CA ALA A 335 -4.15 21.21 -22.07
C ALA A 335 -3.21 20.56 -21.05
N LYS A 336 -1.90 20.67 -21.29
CA LYS A 336 -0.89 20.13 -20.35
C LYS A 336 -0.72 21.10 -19.18
N PRO A 337 -0.81 20.65 -17.92
CA PRO A 337 -0.49 21.52 -16.79
C PRO A 337 0.96 21.99 -16.88
N ASP A 338 1.23 23.22 -16.45
CA ASP A 338 2.59 23.71 -16.38
C ASP A 338 3.37 22.93 -15.29
N PRO A 339 4.45 22.21 -15.66
CA PRO A 339 5.15 21.29 -14.77
C PRO A 339 5.81 21.98 -13.56
N ASN A 340 6.02 23.29 -13.63
CA ASN A 340 6.66 24.06 -12.55
C ASN A 340 5.66 24.67 -11.56
N THR A 341 4.36 24.45 -11.76
CA THR A 341 3.28 24.97 -10.91
C THR A 341 2.48 23.83 -10.30
N ILE A 342 2.94 23.36 -9.14
CA ILE A 342 2.23 22.40 -8.31
C ILE A 342 1.72 23.11 -7.06
N TYR A 343 0.40 23.06 -6.85
CA TYR A 343 -0.23 23.61 -5.66
C TYR A 343 -0.71 22.47 -4.75
N PRO A 344 -0.15 22.35 -3.53
CA PRO A 344 -0.56 21.30 -2.62
C PRO A 344 -1.94 21.56 -2.00
N PHE A 345 -2.68 20.50 -1.72
CA PHE A 345 -3.89 20.55 -0.91
C PHE A 345 -3.94 19.38 0.08
N TRP A 346 -4.81 19.46 1.06
CA TRP A 346 -5.02 18.45 2.09
C TRP A 346 -6.44 17.92 2.06
N ARG A 347 -6.58 16.60 2.02
CA ARG A 347 -7.87 15.91 2.05
C ARG A 347 -8.15 15.40 3.45
N ALA A 348 -9.16 15.97 4.11
CA ALA A 348 -9.61 15.61 5.44
C ALA A 348 -10.38 14.28 5.44
N MET A 349 -9.68 13.18 5.74
CA MET A 349 -10.25 11.84 5.59
C MET A 349 -11.31 11.49 6.64
N GLY A 350 -11.26 12.08 7.83
CA GLY A 350 -12.30 11.92 8.85
C GLY A 350 -13.62 12.60 8.46
N LEU A 351 -13.58 13.64 7.63
CA LEU A 351 -14.79 14.25 7.06
C LEU A 351 -15.32 13.45 5.86
N ARG A 352 -14.44 12.83 5.08
CA ARG A 352 -14.81 12.00 3.92
C ARG A 352 -15.39 10.63 4.33
N VAL A 353 -14.90 10.08 5.44
CA VAL A 353 -15.28 8.77 5.97
C VAL A 353 -15.67 8.95 7.45
N PRO A 354 -16.79 9.65 7.73
CA PRO A 354 -17.15 10.07 9.08
C PRO A 354 -17.54 8.90 9.99
N GLY A 355 -17.50 9.13 11.31
CA GLY A 355 -17.91 8.14 12.31
C GLY A 355 -16.93 6.96 12.46
N ARG A 356 -15.68 7.14 12.05
CA ARG A 356 -14.62 6.11 12.11
C ARG A 356 -13.45 6.59 12.95
N ALA A 357 -12.87 5.68 13.73
CA ALA A 357 -11.61 5.97 14.40
C ALA A 357 -10.50 6.15 13.36
N ALA A 358 -9.54 7.04 13.64
CA ALA A 358 -8.39 7.26 12.76
C ALA A 358 -7.63 5.96 12.43
N SER A 359 -7.58 5.00 13.36
CA SER A 359 -6.97 3.68 13.16
C SER A 359 -7.69 2.79 12.14
N GLU A 360 -8.96 3.05 11.85
CA GLU A 360 -9.71 2.37 10.79
C GLU A 360 -9.45 3.00 9.41
N LEU A 361 -8.99 4.27 9.37
CA LEU A 361 -8.79 5.02 8.14
C LEU A 361 -7.33 5.05 7.67
N ALA A 362 -6.38 4.96 8.62
CA ALA A 362 -4.96 4.85 8.37
C ALA A 362 -4.28 4.14 9.57
N PRO A 363 -3.17 3.41 9.35
CA PRO A 363 -2.54 2.72 10.46
C PRO A 363 -1.80 3.73 11.36
N LYS A 364 -2.13 3.76 12.66
CA LYS A 364 -1.59 4.73 13.62
C LYS A 364 -0.06 4.84 13.62
N THR A 365 0.65 3.73 13.41
CA THR A 365 2.12 3.68 13.33
C THR A 365 2.74 4.47 12.15
N SER A 366 1.94 5.14 11.31
CA SER A 366 2.35 5.96 10.15
C SER A 366 1.94 7.42 10.34
N LEU A 367 0.96 7.68 11.21
CA LEU A 367 0.44 9.02 11.45
C LEU A 367 1.41 9.80 12.33
N ILE A 368 1.93 10.89 11.77
CA ILE A 368 2.74 11.87 12.49
C ILE A 368 2.05 13.22 12.48
N GLU A 369 2.29 14.02 13.52
CA GLU A 369 1.85 15.41 13.57
C GLU A 369 2.51 16.23 12.46
N ASP A 370 1.72 17.06 11.77
CA ASP A 370 2.24 18.03 10.82
C ASP A 370 2.19 19.44 11.42
N PRO A 371 3.32 20.16 11.52
CA PRO A 371 3.36 21.49 12.10
C PRO A 371 2.45 22.50 11.38
N GLN A 372 2.29 22.43 10.06
CA GLN A 372 1.43 23.37 9.32
C GLN A 372 -0.05 23.08 9.59
N LEU A 373 -0.44 21.82 9.72
CA LEU A 373 -1.81 21.45 10.08
C LEU A 373 -2.13 21.84 11.53
N LEU A 374 -1.18 21.68 12.45
CA LEU A 374 -1.34 22.11 13.83
C LEU A 374 -1.43 23.64 13.95
N ASP A 375 -0.60 24.37 13.21
CA ASP A 375 -0.65 25.83 13.13
C ASP A 375 -2.01 26.29 12.59
N LEU A 376 -2.47 25.70 11.50
CA LEU A 376 -3.79 25.95 10.94
C LEU A 376 -4.92 25.67 11.97
N ALA A 377 -4.87 24.53 12.66
CA ALA A 377 -5.85 24.18 13.68
C ALA A 377 -5.89 25.20 14.84
N THR A 378 -4.73 25.65 15.30
CA THR A 378 -4.61 26.48 16.52
C THR A 378 -4.69 27.98 16.25
N GLN A 379 -4.03 28.48 15.21
CA GLN A 379 -3.94 29.91 14.91
C GLN A 379 -5.10 30.42 14.07
N VAL A 380 -5.58 29.64 13.10
CA VAL A 380 -6.68 30.07 12.21
C VAL A 380 -8.03 29.74 12.81
N TRP A 381 -8.22 28.51 13.30
CA TRP A 381 -9.50 28.08 13.87
C TRP A 381 -9.60 28.19 15.39
N GLY A 382 -8.54 28.59 16.09
CA GLY A 382 -8.54 28.69 17.55
C GLY A 382 -8.82 27.34 18.27
N ALA A 383 -8.65 26.22 17.57
CA ALA A 383 -9.05 24.91 18.06
C ALA A 383 -7.96 24.27 18.93
N LYS A 384 -8.37 23.27 19.71
CA LYS A 384 -7.48 22.45 20.55
C LYS A 384 -7.62 20.97 20.17
N PRO A 385 -7.02 20.53 19.04
CA PRO A 385 -7.11 19.14 18.60
C PRO A 385 -6.38 18.19 19.58
N ILE A 386 -6.76 16.92 19.57
CA ILE A 386 -6.06 15.90 20.36
C ILE A 386 -4.77 15.53 19.62
N ARG A 387 -3.62 15.76 20.26
CA ARG A 387 -2.29 15.54 19.67
C ARG A 387 -1.79 14.10 19.90
N PRO A 388 -0.95 13.56 18.99
CA PRO A 388 -0.23 12.32 19.24
C PRO A 388 0.73 12.47 20.44
N PRO A 389 1.07 11.36 21.13
CA PRO A 389 2.10 11.38 22.15
C PRO A 389 3.46 11.72 21.54
N ILE A 390 4.30 12.38 22.33
CA ILE A 390 5.71 12.66 21.99
C ILE A 390 6.57 11.60 22.67
N SER A 391 7.44 10.97 21.89
CA SER A 391 8.33 9.89 22.26
C SER A 391 9.77 10.36 22.14
N ALA A 392 10.66 9.77 22.94
CA ALA A 392 12.11 9.93 22.79
C ALA A 392 12.73 8.55 22.57
N PRO A 393 13.66 8.37 21.62
CA PRO A 393 14.42 7.14 21.52
C PRO A 393 15.18 6.90 22.82
N LYS A 394 15.26 5.65 23.28
CA LYS A 394 16.18 5.34 24.37
C LYS A 394 17.61 5.33 23.83
N ALA A 395 18.54 5.86 24.61
CA ALA A 395 19.95 5.67 24.33
C ALA A 395 20.24 4.16 24.28
N ALA A 396 21.15 3.75 23.41
CA ALA A 396 21.62 2.36 23.41
C ALA A 396 22.16 2.01 24.81
N PRO A 397 22.00 0.75 25.27
CA PRO A 397 22.60 0.31 26.53
C PRO A 397 24.09 0.69 26.59
N LYS A 398 24.61 1.07 27.76
CA LYS A 398 26.02 1.49 27.91
C LYS A 398 27.02 0.42 27.44
N ALA A 399 26.64 -0.86 27.54
CA ALA A 399 27.38 -2.01 27.03
C ALA A 399 27.42 -2.10 25.48
N ALA A 400 26.70 -1.24 24.77
CA ALA A 400 26.58 -1.19 23.31
C ALA A 400 27.39 -0.06 22.66
N VAL A 401 28.26 0.62 23.42
CA VAL A 401 29.05 1.78 22.95
C VAL A 401 30.38 1.36 22.31
N ASP A 402 31.00 0.25 22.73
CA ASP A 402 32.23 -0.29 22.14
C ASP A 402 32.00 -1.78 21.78
N ALA A 403 32.05 -2.13 20.49
CA ALA A 403 31.73 -3.46 19.92
C ALA A 403 30.37 -4.02 20.41
N GLY A 404 29.29 -3.51 19.82
CA GLY A 404 27.92 -3.73 20.28
C GLY A 404 27.56 -5.21 20.44
N ARG A 405 27.36 -5.62 21.69
CA ARG A 405 26.92 -6.97 22.09
C ARG A 405 25.72 -7.43 21.26
N THR A 406 25.89 -8.49 20.47
CA THR A 406 24.88 -8.99 19.53
C THR A 406 24.22 -10.23 20.07
N CYS A 407 22.88 -10.20 20.15
CA CYS A 407 22.09 -11.35 20.55
C CYS A 407 21.24 -11.88 19.39
N ILE A 408 21.32 -13.19 19.16
CA ILE A 408 20.36 -13.89 18.29
C ILE A 408 19.22 -14.44 19.15
N VAL A 409 17.98 -14.26 18.68
CA VAL A 409 16.79 -14.93 19.23
C VAL A 409 16.27 -15.94 18.23
N THR A 410 16.09 -17.19 18.67
CA THR A 410 15.63 -18.25 17.77
C THR A 410 14.71 -19.25 18.47
N THR A 411 14.01 -20.05 17.67
CA THR A 411 13.13 -21.12 18.12
C THR A 411 13.51 -22.42 17.42
N MET A 412 13.65 -23.51 18.18
CA MET A 412 14.07 -24.81 17.67
C MET A 412 13.07 -25.92 18.04
N LYS A 413 13.05 -26.97 17.24
CA LYS A 413 12.38 -28.24 17.52
C LYS A 413 13.17 -29.33 16.79
N ASN A 414 13.81 -30.24 17.50
CA ASN A 414 14.61 -31.32 16.91
C ASN A 414 15.66 -30.80 15.91
N GLU A 415 16.60 -29.99 16.38
CA GLU A 415 17.69 -29.39 15.58
C GLU A 415 19.08 -29.79 16.08
N GLY A 416 19.17 -30.72 17.04
CA GLY A 416 20.38 -31.05 17.79
C GLY A 416 21.65 -31.19 16.95
N PRO A 417 21.63 -31.94 15.82
CA PRO A 417 22.82 -32.12 14.98
C PRO A 417 23.40 -30.83 14.37
N PHE A 418 22.61 -29.76 14.29
CA PHE A 418 22.98 -28.54 13.57
C PHE A 418 23.35 -27.38 14.49
N ILE A 419 23.11 -27.51 15.80
CA ILE A 419 23.26 -26.43 16.78
C ILE A 419 24.71 -26.00 16.96
N LEU A 420 25.64 -26.96 17.05
CA LEU A 420 27.04 -26.64 17.36
C LEU A 420 27.75 -25.91 16.22
N GLU A 421 27.52 -26.31 14.96
CA GLU A 421 28.06 -25.58 13.80
C GLU A 421 27.49 -24.15 13.79
N TRP A 422 26.19 -24.02 14.00
CA TRP A 422 25.51 -22.73 13.98
C TRP A 422 26.03 -21.80 15.09
N ILE A 423 26.19 -22.29 16.32
CA ILE A 423 26.78 -21.51 17.43
C ILE A 423 28.24 -21.17 17.13
N ALA A 424 29.05 -22.14 16.71
CA ALA A 424 30.48 -21.94 16.45
C ALA A 424 30.71 -20.90 15.35
N TYR A 425 29.96 -20.97 14.24
CA TYR A 425 30.04 -20.01 13.15
C TYR A 425 29.65 -18.60 13.62
N HIS A 426 28.51 -18.47 14.31
CA HIS A 426 28.02 -17.16 14.71
C HIS A 426 28.94 -16.52 15.77
N ARG A 427 29.53 -17.30 16.67
CA ARG A 427 30.60 -16.81 17.57
C ARG A 427 31.84 -16.37 16.79
N ALA A 428 32.25 -17.13 15.79
CA ALA A 428 33.42 -16.81 14.95
C ALA A 428 33.29 -15.49 14.16
N ILE A 429 32.06 -15.09 13.81
CA ILE A 429 31.79 -13.78 13.18
C ILE A 429 31.54 -12.66 14.21
N GLY A 430 31.48 -12.96 15.50
CA GLY A 430 31.33 -11.98 16.57
C GLY A 430 29.93 -11.84 17.18
N VAL A 431 29.10 -12.88 17.15
CA VAL A 431 27.86 -12.94 17.95
C VAL A 431 28.22 -13.30 19.39
N ASP A 432 27.69 -12.54 20.34
CA ASP A 432 27.99 -12.68 21.77
C ASP A 432 27.02 -13.62 22.48
N ASP A 433 25.73 -13.49 22.14
CA ASP A 433 24.63 -14.12 22.88
C ASP A 433 23.65 -14.87 21.99
N PHE A 434 23.11 -15.95 22.54
CA PHE A 434 22.10 -16.78 21.92
C PHE A 434 20.97 -17.00 22.93
N LEU A 435 19.76 -16.53 22.61
CA LEU A 435 18.54 -16.84 23.33
C LEU A 435 17.72 -17.82 22.50
N ILE A 436 17.66 -19.06 22.97
CA ILE A 436 17.10 -20.18 22.23
C ILE A 436 15.86 -20.69 22.98
N TYR A 437 14.73 -20.68 22.28
CA TYR A 437 13.50 -21.29 22.77
C TYR A 437 13.28 -22.65 22.11
N THR A 438 12.94 -23.69 22.85
CA THR A 438 12.62 -25.01 22.28
C THR A 438 11.14 -25.34 22.34
N ASN A 439 10.70 -26.20 21.41
CA ASN A 439 9.33 -26.70 21.35
C ASN A 439 9.35 -28.22 21.25
N ASP A 440 8.95 -28.91 22.32
CA ASP A 440 8.65 -30.35 22.30
C ASP A 440 9.74 -31.19 21.61
N CYS A 441 10.99 -31.06 22.08
CA CYS A 441 12.10 -31.78 21.49
C CYS A 441 12.12 -33.25 21.93
N SER A 442 12.62 -34.11 21.06
CA SER A 442 12.72 -35.56 21.28
C SER A 442 14.04 -36.17 20.82
N ASP A 443 14.98 -35.35 20.33
CA ASP A 443 16.31 -35.74 19.82
C ASP A 443 17.46 -35.31 20.74
N GLY A 444 17.14 -34.87 21.96
CA GLY A 444 18.12 -34.31 22.91
C GLY A 444 18.48 -32.84 22.69
N THR A 445 17.84 -32.13 21.74
CA THR A 445 18.05 -30.68 21.51
C THR A 445 17.96 -29.85 22.78
N ASP A 446 16.87 -30.01 23.54
CA ASP A 446 16.61 -29.29 24.79
C ASP A 446 17.64 -29.63 25.88
N THR A 447 17.96 -30.92 26.03
CA THR A 447 18.94 -31.40 27.00
C THR A 447 20.34 -30.86 26.70
N MET A 448 20.72 -30.83 25.42
CA MET A 448 21.97 -30.20 24.98
C MET A 448 21.97 -28.70 25.31
N LEU A 449 20.89 -27.99 25.01
CA LEU A 449 20.78 -26.55 25.25
C LEU A 449 20.80 -26.19 26.75
N ASP A 450 20.16 -27.00 27.60
CA ASP A 450 20.26 -26.87 29.07
C ASP A 450 21.71 -27.01 29.54
N MET A 451 22.46 -27.96 28.96
CA MET A 451 23.87 -28.16 29.25
C MET A 451 24.73 -26.98 28.76
N LEU A 452 24.49 -26.48 27.55
CA LEU A 452 25.19 -25.32 27.00
C LEU A 452 24.91 -24.05 27.81
N GLU A 453 23.70 -23.88 28.36
CA GLU A 453 23.38 -22.80 29.29
C GLU A 453 24.16 -22.90 30.59
N ARG A 454 24.24 -24.08 31.22
CA ARG A 454 25.06 -24.27 32.43
C ARG A 454 26.54 -23.95 32.19
N LYS A 455 27.03 -24.21 30.97
CA LYS A 455 28.40 -23.87 30.55
C LYS A 455 28.56 -22.43 30.07
N GLY A 456 27.51 -21.61 30.10
CA GLY A 456 27.54 -20.19 29.74
C GLY A 456 27.70 -19.92 28.23
N ILE A 457 27.30 -20.87 27.38
CA ILE A 457 27.44 -20.76 25.92
C ILE A 457 26.19 -20.13 25.28
N CYS A 458 25.00 -20.40 25.83
CA CYS A 458 23.73 -19.82 25.40
C CYS A 458 22.79 -19.60 26.59
N GLN A 459 21.58 -19.10 26.31
CA GLN A 459 20.44 -19.08 27.22
C GLN A 459 19.32 -19.91 26.60
N HIS A 460 18.78 -20.86 27.36
CA HIS A 460 17.74 -21.77 26.90
C HIS A 460 16.43 -21.53 27.66
N ARG A 461 15.31 -21.58 26.96
CA ARG A 461 13.97 -21.51 27.56
C ARG A 461 13.06 -22.51 26.89
N GLU A 462 12.18 -23.15 27.66
CA GLU A 462 11.00 -23.79 27.08
C GLU A 462 10.07 -22.71 26.52
N ASN A 463 9.53 -22.91 25.31
CA ASN A 463 8.67 -21.92 24.68
C ASN A 463 7.27 -21.87 25.34
N PRO A 464 6.82 -20.71 25.87
CA PRO A 464 5.54 -20.58 26.56
C PRO A 464 4.31 -20.51 25.64
N PHE A 465 4.40 -21.00 24.39
CA PHE A 465 3.36 -20.80 23.38
C PHE A 465 2.00 -21.39 23.75
N ARG A 466 1.98 -22.48 24.52
CA ARG A 466 0.75 -23.09 25.04
C ARG A 466 0.07 -22.22 26.09
N THR A 467 0.84 -21.66 27.03
CA THR A 467 0.30 -20.83 28.11
C THR A 467 -0.10 -19.44 27.61
N MET A 468 0.52 -18.98 26.53
CA MET A 468 0.19 -17.70 25.89
C MET A 468 -0.91 -17.79 24.84
N ASP A 469 -1.33 -18.99 24.44
CA ASP A 469 -2.26 -19.22 23.32
C ASP A 469 -1.82 -18.50 22.03
N LEU A 470 -0.55 -18.67 21.69
CA LEU A 470 0.08 -18.04 20.53
C LEU A 470 0.79 -19.08 19.67
N LYS A 471 1.05 -18.71 18.42
CA LYS A 471 1.95 -19.48 17.56
C LYS A 471 3.36 -19.51 18.19
N PRO A 472 4.06 -20.66 18.16
CA PRO A 472 5.34 -20.83 18.82
C PRO A 472 6.35 -19.69 18.62
N GLN A 473 6.65 -19.26 17.39
CA GLN A 473 7.62 -18.17 17.19
C GLN A 473 7.14 -16.81 17.70
N HIS A 474 5.83 -16.55 17.67
CA HIS A 474 5.27 -15.32 18.21
C HIS A 474 5.34 -15.30 19.74
N ALA A 475 5.09 -16.44 20.39
CA ALA A 475 5.20 -16.56 21.85
C ALA A 475 6.64 -16.36 22.33
N ALA A 476 7.60 -17.04 21.70
CA ALA A 476 9.03 -16.90 22.01
C ALA A 476 9.51 -15.45 21.85
N LEU A 477 9.17 -14.79 20.74
CA LEU A 477 9.57 -13.39 20.51
C LEU A 477 8.90 -12.43 21.50
N GLN A 478 7.65 -12.65 21.88
CA GLN A 478 6.98 -11.84 22.89
C GLN A 478 7.60 -12.06 24.29
N ALA A 479 7.96 -13.30 24.64
CA ALA A 479 8.63 -13.61 25.90
C ALA A 479 10.06 -13.01 25.95
N ALA A 480 10.77 -13.04 24.82
CA ALA A 480 12.13 -12.51 24.70
C ALA A 480 12.23 -11.00 24.95
N GLU A 481 11.15 -10.24 24.75
CA GLU A 481 11.11 -8.79 25.00
C GLU A 481 11.37 -8.42 26.47
N SER A 482 11.05 -9.33 27.41
CA SER A 482 11.33 -9.13 28.83
C SER A 482 12.62 -9.78 29.32
N GLU A 483 13.36 -10.49 28.46
CA GLU A 483 14.62 -11.13 28.86
C GLU A 483 15.72 -10.06 29.06
N PRO A 484 16.41 -10.06 30.22
CA PRO A 484 17.51 -9.14 30.47
C PRO A 484 18.60 -9.20 29.40
N LEU A 485 18.85 -10.39 28.83
CA LEU A 485 19.81 -10.58 27.75
C LEU A 485 19.48 -9.71 26.54
N ILE A 486 18.21 -9.66 26.14
CA ILE A 486 17.73 -8.87 25.00
C ILE A 486 17.71 -7.40 25.33
N GLN A 487 17.19 -7.02 26.50
CA GLN A 487 17.15 -5.62 26.94
C GLN A 487 18.54 -4.98 27.04
N ASN A 488 19.58 -5.78 27.32
CA ASN A 488 20.96 -5.32 27.41
C ASN A 488 21.78 -5.53 26.12
N ALA A 489 21.22 -6.21 25.12
CA ALA A 489 21.89 -6.39 23.83
C ALA A 489 21.97 -5.05 23.08
N GLY A 490 23.12 -4.75 22.48
CA GLY A 490 23.28 -3.58 21.61
C GLY A 490 22.61 -3.79 20.25
N TRP A 491 22.72 -5.02 19.74
CA TRP A 491 22.12 -5.46 18.49
C TRP A 491 21.34 -6.74 18.70
N SER A 492 20.27 -6.90 17.94
CA SER A 492 19.47 -8.12 17.97
C SER A 492 19.02 -8.53 16.57
N ILE A 493 18.85 -9.83 16.39
CA ILE A 493 18.25 -10.42 15.19
C ILE A 493 17.45 -11.65 15.58
N CYS A 494 16.27 -11.80 14.99
CA CYS A 494 15.56 -13.08 15.00
C CYS A 494 15.91 -13.81 13.72
N MET A 495 16.47 -15.01 13.83
CA MET A 495 16.85 -15.85 12.70
C MET A 495 16.78 -17.33 13.07
N ASP A 496 16.58 -18.18 12.08
CA ASP A 496 16.38 -19.62 12.23
C ASP A 496 17.74 -20.35 12.21
N VAL A 497 17.81 -21.58 12.74
CA VAL A 497 19.09 -22.33 12.85
C VAL A 497 19.63 -22.84 11.51
N ASP A 498 18.80 -22.79 10.46
CA ASP A 498 19.20 -23.02 9.06
C ASP A 498 19.54 -21.73 8.31
N GLU A 499 19.78 -20.64 9.03
CA GLU A 499 20.20 -19.34 8.49
C GLU A 499 21.59 -18.94 9.01
N PHE A 500 22.46 -18.47 8.11
CA PHE A 500 23.83 -18.07 8.42
C PHE A 500 24.14 -16.69 7.85
N ILE A 501 24.66 -15.80 8.70
CA ILE A 501 25.03 -14.42 8.31
C ILE A 501 26.35 -14.45 7.56
N ASP A 502 26.33 -14.12 6.28
CA ASP A 502 27.53 -14.06 5.44
C ASP A 502 27.95 -12.61 5.18
N ILE A 503 29.03 -12.19 5.83
CA ILE A 503 29.59 -10.83 5.76
C ILE A 503 30.73 -10.84 4.75
N LYS A 504 30.52 -10.17 3.62
CA LYS A 504 31.42 -10.19 2.46
C LYS A 504 32.50 -9.10 2.52
N ILE A 505 32.33 -8.11 3.39
CA ILE A 505 33.27 -6.99 3.57
C ILE A 505 34.24 -7.21 4.73
N GLY A 506 35.33 -6.45 4.74
CA GLY A 506 36.33 -6.45 5.80
C GLY A 506 36.88 -7.84 6.11
N ASP A 507 37.01 -8.17 7.40
CA ASP A 507 37.48 -9.46 7.90
C ASP A 507 36.36 -10.50 8.10
N GLY A 508 35.12 -10.17 7.71
CA GLY A 508 33.97 -11.09 7.71
C GLY A 508 33.28 -11.15 9.06
N THR A 509 33.54 -10.16 9.91
CA THR A 509 32.97 -10.08 11.26
C THR A 509 31.89 -9.00 11.35
N LEU A 510 31.01 -9.14 12.35
CA LEU A 510 30.00 -8.13 12.68
C LEU A 510 30.63 -6.78 13.02
N ARG A 511 31.83 -6.76 13.61
CA ARG A 511 32.58 -5.52 13.85
C ARG A 511 32.83 -4.75 12.55
N ALA A 512 33.36 -5.41 11.52
CA ALA A 512 33.59 -4.77 10.22
C ALA A 512 32.28 -4.29 9.58
N LEU A 513 31.18 -5.03 9.77
CA LEU A 513 29.86 -4.61 9.31
C LEU A 513 29.36 -3.36 10.04
N TYR A 514 29.47 -3.31 11.37
CA TYR A 514 29.05 -2.15 12.17
C TYR A 514 29.88 -0.90 11.85
N GLU A 515 31.18 -1.05 11.64
CA GLU A 515 32.05 0.04 11.19
C GLU A 515 31.58 0.61 9.84
N ALA A 516 31.27 -0.27 8.87
CA ALA A 516 30.76 0.15 7.55
C ALA A 516 29.35 0.78 7.60
N MET A 517 28.50 0.32 8.53
CA MET A 517 27.14 0.84 8.73
C MET A 517 27.14 2.28 9.26
N GLY A 518 28.19 2.72 9.96
CA GLY A 518 28.28 4.06 10.55
C GLY A 518 27.11 4.34 11.49
N GLU A 519 26.30 5.34 11.17
CA GLU A 519 25.13 5.71 11.99
C GLU A 519 23.87 4.86 11.74
N ALA A 520 23.90 3.94 10.77
CA ALA A 520 22.76 3.08 10.51
C ALA A 520 22.44 2.21 11.74
N ASN A 521 21.15 2.03 12.01
CA ASN A 521 20.66 1.28 13.16
C ASN A 521 19.89 0.01 12.77
N MET A 522 19.78 -0.28 11.46
CA MET A 522 19.18 -1.50 10.94
C MET A 522 19.84 -1.89 9.62
N ILE A 523 19.99 -3.18 9.37
CA ILE A 523 20.38 -3.71 8.05
C ILE A 523 19.58 -4.97 7.71
N SER A 524 19.02 -5.01 6.50
CA SER A 524 18.33 -6.19 5.98
C SER A 524 19.32 -7.17 5.39
N LEU A 525 19.38 -8.37 5.95
CA LEU A 525 20.13 -9.49 5.41
C LEU A 525 19.19 -10.25 4.48
N THR A 526 19.24 -9.91 3.19
CA THR A 526 18.40 -10.57 2.17
C THR A 526 18.77 -12.05 2.10
N TRP A 527 17.75 -12.91 2.08
CA TRP A 527 17.98 -14.34 1.91
C TRP A 527 18.68 -14.63 0.59
N ARG A 528 19.63 -15.55 0.66
CA ARG A 528 20.14 -16.33 -0.45
C ARG A 528 19.73 -17.77 -0.19
N LEU A 529 18.79 -18.30 -0.97
CA LEU A 529 18.30 -19.67 -0.77
C LEU A 529 19.33 -20.66 -1.31
N PHE A 530 19.84 -21.55 -0.45
CA PHE A 530 20.73 -22.64 -0.82
C PHE A 530 19.93 -23.93 -0.97
N GLY A 531 20.21 -24.65 -2.04
CA GLY A 531 19.61 -25.95 -2.32
C GLY A 531 20.42 -27.11 -1.73
N ASN A 532 19.90 -28.32 -1.91
CA ASN A 532 20.53 -29.54 -1.42
C ASN A 532 21.76 -29.95 -2.24
N GLY A 533 22.04 -29.33 -3.39
CA GLY A 533 23.22 -29.63 -4.21
C GLY A 533 23.30 -31.08 -4.69
N ASP A 534 22.16 -31.76 -4.87
CA ASP A 534 22.05 -33.22 -5.11
C ASP A 534 22.64 -34.10 -3.99
N VAL A 535 22.85 -33.56 -2.79
CA VAL A 535 23.19 -34.35 -1.60
C VAL A 535 21.93 -35.04 -1.09
N HIS A 536 21.93 -36.36 -1.11
CA HIS A 536 20.77 -37.17 -0.72
C HIS A 536 20.90 -37.58 0.75
N GLU A 537 22.02 -38.19 1.11
CA GLU A 537 22.29 -38.72 2.45
C GLU A 537 22.64 -37.64 3.47
N TYR A 538 22.35 -37.92 4.74
CA TYR A 538 22.85 -37.13 5.86
C TYR A 538 24.28 -37.53 6.24
N GLU A 539 25.17 -36.54 6.26
CA GLU A 539 26.51 -36.65 6.85
C GLU A 539 26.71 -35.59 7.93
N ASP A 540 27.35 -35.99 9.04
CA ASP A 540 27.71 -35.09 10.15
C ASP A 540 28.98 -34.30 9.79
N LYS A 541 28.81 -33.34 8.90
CA LYS A 541 29.81 -32.40 8.39
C LYS A 541 29.22 -31.00 8.36
N PHE A 542 30.05 -29.98 8.24
CA PHE A 542 29.59 -28.61 8.14
C PHE A 542 28.68 -28.40 6.93
N LEU A 543 27.48 -27.85 7.18
CA LEU A 543 26.56 -27.42 6.13
C LEU A 543 27.26 -26.43 5.19
N LEU A 544 28.08 -25.54 5.74
CA LEU A 544 28.78 -24.50 4.98
C LEU A 544 29.81 -25.04 3.98
N GLU A 545 30.29 -26.27 4.20
CA GLU A 545 31.19 -26.98 3.27
C GLU A 545 30.42 -27.77 2.22
N GLN A 546 29.31 -28.41 2.63
CA GLN A 546 28.54 -29.34 1.80
C GLN A 546 27.65 -28.64 0.77
N PHE A 547 27.00 -27.54 1.16
CA PHE A 547 25.94 -26.93 0.36
C PHE A 547 26.40 -25.59 -0.24
N THR A 548 26.90 -25.62 -1.48
CA THR A 548 27.44 -24.43 -2.17
C THR A 548 26.55 -23.89 -3.29
N ARG A 549 25.50 -24.65 -3.67
CA ARG A 549 24.59 -24.26 -4.74
C ARG A 549 23.39 -23.48 -4.21
N CYS A 550 23.04 -22.39 -4.88
CA CYS A 550 22.02 -21.44 -4.44
C CYS A 550 21.23 -20.81 -5.59
N ALA A 551 20.24 -19.99 -5.22
CA ALA A 551 19.51 -19.11 -6.14
C ALA A 551 20.47 -18.12 -6.83
N PRO A 552 20.13 -17.54 -8.00
CA PRO A 552 20.83 -16.36 -8.50
C PRO A 552 20.52 -15.11 -7.64
N GLU A 553 21.32 -14.05 -7.74
CA GLU A 553 21.05 -12.78 -7.03
C GLU A 553 19.70 -12.18 -7.42
N ILE A 554 19.40 -12.19 -8.72
CA ILE A 554 18.14 -11.69 -9.25
C ILE A 554 17.14 -12.85 -9.32
N VAL A 555 16.42 -13.08 -8.21
CA VAL A 555 15.38 -14.11 -8.08
C VAL A 555 14.03 -13.49 -7.74
N ARG A 556 13.38 -12.90 -8.76
CA ARG A 556 12.10 -12.19 -8.58
C ARG A 556 10.99 -13.09 -8.01
N LYS A 557 11.03 -14.38 -8.39
CA LYS A 557 10.05 -15.42 -8.05
C LYS A 557 10.81 -16.69 -7.62
N PRO A 558 10.32 -17.43 -6.61
CA PRO A 558 9.18 -17.10 -5.76
C PRO A 558 9.50 -15.85 -4.92
N HIS A 559 8.48 -15.07 -4.55
CA HIS A 559 8.73 -13.83 -3.78
C HIS A 559 9.39 -14.07 -2.42
N GLN A 560 9.22 -15.28 -1.89
CA GLN A 560 9.82 -15.77 -0.66
C GLN A 560 11.34 -15.81 -0.77
N ALA A 561 11.93 -16.02 -1.95
CA ALA A 561 13.39 -16.05 -2.13
C ALA A 561 14.07 -14.72 -1.80
N TRP A 562 13.31 -13.61 -1.78
CA TRP A 562 13.77 -12.29 -1.37
C TRP A 562 13.26 -11.87 0.02
N GLY A 563 12.76 -12.79 0.83
CA GLY A 563 12.57 -12.52 2.26
C GLY A 563 13.89 -12.09 2.91
N PHE A 564 13.82 -11.37 4.02
CA PHE A 564 15.01 -10.99 4.78
C PHE A 564 14.78 -11.14 6.27
N LYS A 565 15.87 -11.32 7.02
CA LYS A 565 15.94 -11.02 8.45
C LYS A 565 16.65 -9.69 8.62
N THR A 566 16.38 -8.99 9.72
CA THR A 566 16.93 -7.66 9.95
C THR A 566 17.71 -7.66 11.24
N LEU A 567 18.99 -7.32 11.15
CA LEU A 567 19.83 -6.99 12.30
C LEU A 567 19.54 -5.54 12.68
N PHE A 568 19.15 -5.29 13.94
CA PHE A 568 18.72 -3.97 14.37
C PHE A 568 19.29 -3.61 15.75
N ARG A 569 19.50 -2.31 15.95
CA ARG A 569 19.99 -1.75 17.19
C ARG A 569 18.85 -1.67 18.20
N ASN A 570 19.10 -2.08 19.44
CA ASN A 570 18.08 -2.05 20.50
C ASN A 570 17.98 -0.65 21.15
N ILE A 571 17.26 0.26 20.49
CA ILE A 571 17.10 1.68 20.89
C ILE A 571 15.62 2.11 20.98
N ASP A 572 14.72 1.13 21.14
CA ASP A 572 13.28 1.31 21.36
C ASP A 572 12.53 2.16 20.31
N ILE A 573 13.01 2.19 19.06
CA ILE A 573 12.26 2.80 17.94
C ILE A 573 11.01 1.96 17.57
N TYR A 574 11.08 0.66 17.85
CA TYR A 574 10.01 -0.30 17.59
C TYR A 574 9.54 -0.91 18.91
N LYS A 575 8.25 -1.20 19.01
CA LYS A 575 7.62 -1.68 20.25
C LYS A 575 7.85 -3.15 20.55
N LYS A 576 8.15 -3.97 19.53
CA LYS A 576 8.16 -5.43 19.66
C LYS A 576 9.11 -6.11 18.70
N LEU A 577 9.59 -7.28 19.09
CA LEU A 577 10.34 -8.18 18.22
C LEU A 577 9.42 -8.74 17.10
N GLY A 578 10.05 -9.26 16.06
CA GLY A 578 9.31 -9.87 14.97
C GLY A 578 10.19 -10.75 14.10
N VAL A 579 9.55 -11.75 13.49
CA VAL A 579 10.18 -12.84 12.72
C VAL A 579 11.19 -12.37 11.66
N HIS A 580 10.89 -11.26 10.96
CA HIS A 580 11.75 -10.73 9.89
C HIS A 580 12.47 -9.44 10.29
N ARG A 581 11.93 -8.73 11.27
CA ARG A 581 12.35 -7.41 11.73
C ARG A 581 11.53 -7.00 12.96
N PRO A 582 11.95 -5.99 13.72
CA PRO A 582 11.12 -5.41 14.76
C PRO A 582 9.85 -4.76 14.17
N LYS A 583 8.75 -4.81 14.94
CA LYS A 583 7.41 -4.35 14.53
C LYS A 583 6.90 -3.27 15.48
N GLY A 584 5.87 -2.55 15.02
CA GLY A 584 5.25 -1.49 15.82
C GLY A 584 6.13 -0.25 15.93
N LEU A 585 6.59 0.28 14.80
CA LEU A 585 7.31 1.56 14.72
C LEU A 585 6.56 2.63 15.52
N ILE A 586 7.29 3.30 16.41
CA ILE A 586 6.80 4.49 17.11
C ILE A 586 6.73 5.63 16.08
N PRO A 587 5.52 6.13 15.73
CA PRO A 587 5.34 6.93 14.53
C PRO A 587 6.18 8.21 14.51
N ASP A 588 6.32 8.88 15.65
CA ASP A 588 7.07 10.13 15.79
C ASP A 588 8.60 9.94 15.85
N LEU A 589 9.09 8.68 15.86
CA LEU A 589 10.51 8.33 15.76
C LEU A 589 10.89 7.80 14.36
N TRP A 590 10.02 7.95 13.36
CA TRP A 590 10.26 7.43 12.00
C TRP A 590 11.53 7.98 11.34
N ASP A 591 11.91 9.21 11.67
CA ASP A 591 13.08 9.92 11.14
C ASP A 591 14.39 9.45 11.77
N GLN A 592 14.32 8.73 12.89
CA GLN A 592 15.45 8.07 13.54
C GLN A 592 15.78 6.73 12.87
N VAL A 593 14.92 6.18 12.01
CA VAL A 593 15.18 4.92 11.32
C VAL A 593 16.23 5.13 10.22
N LYS A 594 17.41 4.55 10.41
CA LYS A 594 18.51 4.54 9.45
C LYS A 594 18.76 3.10 9.02
N TRP A 595 17.95 2.65 8.07
CA TRP A 595 17.91 1.25 7.64
C TRP A 595 18.59 1.06 6.28
N LEU A 596 19.55 0.13 6.21
CA LEU A 596 20.25 -0.26 5.00
C LEU A 596 19.76 -1.61 4.45
N ASN A 597 19.91 -1.84 3.15
CA ASN A 597 19.86 -3.17 2.57
C ASN A 597 21.21 -3.89 2.70
N GLY A 598 21.28 -5.15 2.25
CA GLY A 598 22.51 -5.97 2.32
C GLY A 598 23.67 -5.47 1.46
N SER A 599 23.50 -4.42 0.66
CA SER A 599 24.56 -3.73 -0.08
C SER A 599 24.92 -2.36 0.52
N GLY A 600 24.46 -2.04 1.73
CA GLY A 600 24.73 -0.77 2.38
C GLY A 600 23.94 0.42 1.82
N LYS A 601 22.91 0.19 1.00
CA LYS A 601 22.07 1.26 0.42
C LYS A 601 20.87 1.56 1.32
N PRO A 602 20.47 2.83 1.49
CA PRO A 602 19.29 3.18 2.30
C PRO A 602 18.00 2.51 1.80
N MET A 603 17.24 1.95 2.73
CA MET A 603 15.91 1.38 2.49
C MET A 603 14.87 2.50 2.35
N PRO A 604 13.87 2.35 1.46
CA PRO A 604 12.82 3.34 1.31
C PRO A 604 11.93 3.37 2.57
N LYS A 605 11.52 4.58 2.98
CA LYS A 605 10.72 4.83 4.20
C LYS A 605 9.44 4.00 4.29
N GLU A 606 8.88 3.59 3.15
CA GLU A 606 7.66 2.78 3.10
C GLU A 606 7.89 1.33 3.57
N MET A 607 9.15 0.91 3.69
CA MET A 607 9.50 -0.39 4.27
C MET A 607 9.54 -0.35 5.79
N PHE A 608 9.74 0.82 6.42
CA PHE A 608 10.02 0.95 7.86
C PHE A 608 8.98 0.27 8.75
N ARG A 609 7.72 0.29 8.34
CA ARG A 609 6.61 -0.32 9.10
C ARG A 609 6.28 -1.74 8.72
N ASN A 610 6.43 -2.10 7.45
CA ASN A 610 5.78 -3.28 6.83
C ASN A 610 6.70 -4.14 5.94
N GLY A 611 7.92 -3.69 5.61
CA GLY A 611 8.83 -4.40 4.72
C GLY A 611 9.32 -5.72 5.31
N TRP A 612 9.21 -6.83 4.58
CA TRP A 612 9.73 -8.14 5.01
C TRP A 612 10.47 -8.88 3.87
N ARG A 613 10.45 -8.30 2.68
CA ARG A 613 11.09 -8.82 1.48
C ARG A 613 11.66 -7.69 0.64
N SER A 614 12.72 -7.99 -0.08
CA SER A 614 13.36 -7.09 -1.03
C SER A 614 12.56 -6.95 -2.34
N THR A 615 12.80 -5.86 -3.05
CA THR A 615 12.32 -5.61 -4.42
C THR A 615 13.51 -5.42 -5.36
N LEU A 616 13.25 -5.16 -6.65
CA LEU A 616 14.32 -4.81 -7.59
C LEU A 616 15.08 -3.54 -7.17
N GLU A 617 14.40 -2.64 -6.46
CA GLU A 617 14.98 -1.39 -5.97
C GLU A 617 15.73 -1.57 -4.65
N THR A 618 15.48 -2.64 -3.90
CA THR A 618 15.99 -2.79 -2.52
C THR A 618 16.80 -4.04 -2.25
N TYR A 619 16.88 -5.01 -3.17
CA TYR A 619 17.77 -6.17 -3.01
C TYR A 619 19.22 -5.71 -2.86
N GLY A 620 20.01 -6.48 -2.11
CA GLY A 620 21.41 -6.20 -1.89
C GLY A 620 22.09 -7.35 -1.17
N TYR A 621 23.29 -7.68 -1.66
CA TYR A 621 24.12 -8.80 -1.20
C TYR A 621 25.61 -8.41 -1.07
N ASP A 622 26.00 -7.18 -1.43
CA ASP A 622 27.41 -6.78 -1.58
C ASP A 622 28.17 -6.71 -0.24
N TRP A 623 27.48 -6.38 0.86
CA TRP A 623 28.07 -6.29 2.20
C TRP A 623 27.74 -7.50 3.06
N VAL A 624 26.46 -7.87 3.07
CA VAL A 624 25.95 -8.97 3.89
C VAL A 624 24.75 -9.63 3.21
N GLN A 625 24.70 -10.95 3.31
CA GLN A 625 23.53 -11.75 2.95
C GLN A 625 23.18 -12.73 4.06
N LEU A 626 22.00 -13.34 3.97
CA LEU A 626 21.62 -14.45 4.85
C LEU A 626 21.52 -15.73 4.04
N ASN A 627 22.50 -16.62 4.17
CA ASN A 627 22.47 -17.93 3.54
C ASN A 627 21.40 -18.76 4.25
N HIS A 628 20.39 -19.24 3.51
CA HIS A 628 19.30 -20.01 4.08
C HIS A 628 19.31 -21.43 3.51
N TYR A 629 19.70 -22.39 4.35
CA TYR A 629 19.82 -23.82 4.05
C TYR A 629 18.53 -24.55 4.39
N ALA A 630 17.41 -24.09 3.81
CA ALA A 630 16.07 -24.51 4.20
C ALA A 630 15.79 -26.01 3.97
N VAL A 631 16.46 -26.64 3.02
CA VAL A 631 16.20 -28.05 2.65
C VAL A 631 17.26 -29.02 3.13
N ARG A 632 18.54 -28.60 3.26
CA ARG A 632 19.69 -29.46 3.61
C ARG A 632 19.73 -30.72 2.73
N SER A 633 20.20 -31.87 3.22
CA SER A 633 20.13 -33.15 2.48
C SER A 633 18.69 -33.66 2.37
N ALA A 634 18.42 -34.51 1.38
CA ALA A 634 17.10 -35.11 1.21
C ALA A 634 16.65 -35.89 2.45
N GLU A 635 17.53 -36.66 3.09
CA GLU A 635 17.23 -37.37 4.34
C GLU A 635 16.89 -36.42 5.50
N SER A 636 17.64 -35.32 5.65
CA SER A 636 17.35 -34.32 6.68
C SER A 636 16.03 -33.60 6.45
N PHE A 637 15.62 -33.45 5.19
CA PHE A 637 14.33 -32.87 4.84
C PHE A 637 13.16 -33.77 5.25
N LEU A 638 13.32 -35.10 5.26
CA LEU A 638 12.29 -36.01 5.79
C LEU A 638 12.00 -35.71 7.26
N VAL A 639 13.06 -35.57 8.07
CA VAL A 639 12.95 -35.22 9.49
C VAL A 639 12.33 -33.84 9.68
N LYS A 640 12.69 -32.88 8.83
CA LYS A 640 12.09 -31.53 8.83
C LYS A 640 10.59 -31.58 8.56
N ARG A 641 10.15 -32.40 7.60
CA ARG A 641 8.72 -32.59 7.30
C ARG A 641 7.98 -33.23 8.46
N ASP A 642 8.55 -34.27 9.07
CA ASP A 642 7.93 -35.02 10.17
C ASP A 642 7.62 -34.15 11.40
N ARG A 643 8.57 -33.31 11.82
CA ARG A 643 8.39 -32.48 13.03
C ARG A 643 7.41 -31.31 12.87
N GLY A 644 7.08 -30.92 11.63
CA GLY A 644 6.20 -29.79 11.29
C GLY A 644 6.81 -28.38 11.40
N ARG A 645 6.02 -27.33 11.11
CA ARG A 645 6.46 -25.91 11.20
C ARG A 645 6.17 -25.29 12.56
N VAL A 646 7.08 -24.43 13.02
CA VAL A 646 6.94 -23.60 14.24
C VAL A 646 5.98 -22.39 14.04
N ASN A 647 5.69 -21.99 12.78
CA ASN A 647 4.85 -20.82 12.44
C ASN A 647 3.48 -21.14 11.82
N HIS A 648 3.38 -22.27 11.11
CA HIS A 648 2.19 -22.68 10.35
C HIS A 648 1.96 -24.17 10.58
N VAL A 649 1.44 -24.51 11.75
CA VAL A 649 1.24 -25.89 12.20
C VAL A 649 0.24 -26.67 11.33
N ASP A 650 -0.62 -25.98 10.57
CA ASP A 650 -1.67 -26.57 9.73
C ASP A 650 -1.24 -26.89 8.28
N ARG A 651 0.05 -26.79 7.92
CA ARG A 651 0.51 -26.86 6.51
C ARG A 651 1.57 -27.94 6.30
N ASP A 652 1.33 -28.85 5.35
CA ASP A 652 2.29 -29.89 4.95
C ASP A 652 3.57 -29.25 4.35
N GLN A 653 4.74 -29.67 4.83
CA GLN A 653 6.05 -29.37 4.25
C GLN A 653 6.42 -30.41 3.18
N GLY A 654 5.49 -30.67 2.26
CA GLY A 654 5.68 -31.61 1.15
C GLY A 654 6.44 -31.01 -0.02
N LEU A 655 6.22 -31.58 -1.22
CA LEU A 655 6.94 -31.25 -2.46
C LEU A 655 6.90 -29.77 -2.83
N ASN A 656 5.81 -29.07 -2.54
CA ASN A 656 5.70 -27.65 -2.88
C ASN A 656 6.70 -26.79 -2.08
N TYR A 657 6.95 -27.13 -0.80
CA TYR A 657 7.96 -26.44 0.00
C TYR A 657 9.36 -26.74 -0.53
N TRP A 658 9.68 -28.02 -0.79
CA TRP A 658 10.96 -28.42 -1.38
C TRP A 658 11.22 -27.68 -2.70
N PHE A 659 10.26 -27.73 -3.63
CA PHE A 659 10.35 -27.06 -4.93
C PHE A 659 10.56 -25.55 -4.82
N ARG A 660 9.92 -24.89 -3.84
CA ARG A 660 10.03 -23.44 -3.63
C ARG A 660 11.35 -23.02 -2.97
N MET A 661 11.97 -23.90 -2.18
CA MET A 661 13.13 -23.55 -1.35
C MET A 661 14.45 -24.14 -1.86
N ASN A 662 14.41 -25.21 -2.67
CA ASN A 662 15.59 -25.92 -3.15
C ASN A 662 16.17 -25.28 -4.42
N HIS A 663 17.02 -24.26 -4.27
CA HIS A 663 17.64 -23.55 -5.39
C HIS A 663 19.08 -24.01 -5.64
N ASN A 664 19.38 -24.54 -6.83
CA ASN A 664 20.72 -25.06 -7.18
C ASN A 664 21.34 -24.43 -8.45
N THR A 665 20.94 -23.21 -8.82
CA THR A 665 21.26 -22.61 -10.12
C THR A 665 22.72 -22.13 -10.23
N VAL A 666 23.28 -21.52 -9.18
CA VAL A 666 24.66 -20.98 -9.19
C VAL A 666 25.42 -21.41 -7.95
N GLU A 667 26.75 -21.39 -8.00
CA GLU A 667 27.61 -21.66 -6.84
C GLU A 667 27.96 -20.35 -6.11
N ASP A 668 27.97 -20.39 -4.77
CA ASP A 668 28.42 -19.31 -3.91
C ASP A 668 29.28 -19.89 -2.78
N HIS A 669 30.57 -19.52 -2.77
CA HIS A 669 31.57 -19.94 -1.79
C HIS A 669 31.96 -18.82 -0.81
N SER A 670 31.29 -17.66 -0.87
CA SER A 670 31.73 -16.46 -0.14
C SER A 670 31.81 -16.67 1.38
N ILE A 671 30.87 -17.43 1.96
CA ILE A 671 30.86 -17.77 3.39
C ILE A 671 32.04 -18.66 3.82
N GLN A 672 32.62 -19.44 2.89
CA GLN A 672 33.65 -20.43 3.20
C GLN A 672 34.98 -19.81 3.66
N ARG A 673 35.18 -18.51 3.42
CA ARG A 673 36.27 -17.73 4.01
C ARG A 673 36.34 -17.84 5.54
N MET A 674 35.21 -18.12 6.20
CA MET A 674 35.11 -18.21 7.66
C MET A 674 35.27 -19.64 8.19
N LEU A 675 35.41 -20.66 7.33
CA LEU A 675 35.60 -22.05 7.76
C LEU A 675 36.77 -22.23 8.74
N PRO A 676 37.95 -21.59 8.55
CA PRO A 676 39.03 -21.73 9.53
C PRO A 676 38.67 -21.23 10.94
N LYS A 677 37.88 -20.15 11.03
CA LYS A 677 37.43 -19.61 12.33
C LYS A 677 36.29 -20.44 12.92
N LEU A 678 35.38 -20.93 12.08
CA LEU A 678 34.36 -21.91 12.48
C LEU A 678 35.03 -23.16 13.06
N GLN A 679 36.01 -23.75 12.36
CA GLN A 679 36.72 -24.94 12.81
C GLN A 679 37.38 -24.71 14.18
N ALA A 680 38.02 -23.57 14.39
CA ALA A 680 38.63 -23.25 15.68
C ALA A 680 37.60 -23.17 16.83
N GLU A 681 36.44 -22.56 16.61
CA GLU A 681 35.36 -22.54 17.61
C GLU A 681 34.73 -23.93 17.81
N TRP A 682 34.56 -24.69 16.73
CA TRP A 682 34.07 -26.07 16.77
C TRP A 682 35.00 -26.96 17.60
N ASP A 683 36.30 -26.94 17.33
CA ASP A 683 37.31 -27.72 18.07
C ASP A 683 37.29 -27.35 19.56
N ARG A 684 37.10 -26.06 19.88
CA ARG A 684 36.96 -25.57 21.26
C ARG A 684 35.72 -26.15 21.95
N LEU A 685 34.58 -26.22 21.27
CA LEU A 685 33.36 -26.80 21.81
C LEU A 685 33.48 -28.32 21.96
N MET A 686 33.99 -29.01 20.93
CA MET A 686 34.10 -30.47 20.90
C MET A 686 35.21 -31.03 21.80
N ALA A 687 36.13 -30.19 22.28
CA ALA A 687 37.09 -30.56 23.31
C ALA A 687 36.44 -30.85 24.67
N ASP A 688 35.22 -30.34 24.92
CA ASP A 688 34.45 -30.68 26.11
C ASP A 688 33.71 -32.03 25.89
N PRO A 689 33.98 -33.05 26.72
CA PRO A 689 33.41 -34.38 26.52
C PRO A 689 31.88 -34.42 26.70
N GLU A 690 31.28 -33.54 27.52
CA GLU A 690 29.83 -33.48 27.65
C GLU A 690 29.18 -32.88 26.40
N ILE A 691 29.80 -31.84 25.83
CA ILE A 691 29.32 -31.22 24.58
C ILE A 691 29.41 -32.23 23.45
N LYS A 692 30.55 -32.91 23.32
CA LYS A 692 30.75 -33.95 22.31
C LYS A 692 29.73 -35.09 22.46
N ALA A 693 29.53 -35.59 23.67
CA ALA A 693 28.56 -36.67 23.92
C ALA A 693 27.12 -36.25 23.58
N ALA A 694 26.73 -35.00 23.90
CA ALA A 694 25.42 -34.48 23.54
C ALA A 694 25.23 -34.36 22.02
N HIS A 695 26.26 -33.89 21.30
CA HIS A 695 26.25 -33.83 19.83
C HIS A 695 26.11 -35.22 19.22
N ASP A 696 26.97 -36.14 19.63
CA ASP A 696 26.96 -37.53 19.14
C ASP A 696 25.59 -38.19 19.39
N TYR A 697 24.96 -37.91 20.53
CA TYR A 697 23.61 -38.40 20.83
C TYR A 697 22.56 -37.84 19.87
N SER A 698 22.53 -36.52 19.65
CA SER A 698 21.58 -35.92 18.72
C SER A 698 21.80 -36.37 17.27
N VAL A 699 23.05 -36.56 16.84
CA VAL A 699 23.39 -37.15 15.54
C VAL A 699 22.86 -38.58 15.43
N ALA A 700 23.05 -39.41 16.47
CA ALA A 700 22.52 -40.76 16.50
C ALA A 700 20.98 -40.78 16.45
N ALA A 701 20.32 -39.91 17.21
CA ALA A 701 18.87 -39.76 17.20
C ALA A 701 18.33 -39.33 15.83
N HIS A 702 19.03 -38.40 15.16
CA HIS A 702 18.67 -37.95 13.80
C HIS A 702 18.81 -39.07 12.77
N ARG A 703 19.92 -39.83 12.80
CA ARG A 703 20.10 -41.02 11.95
C ARG A 703 19.04 -42.09 12.21
N ALA A 704 18.70 -42.33 13.47
CA ALA A 704 17.65 -43.28 13.84
C ALA A 704 16.28 -42.82 13.31
N LYS A 705 15.96 -41.53 13.42
CA LYS A 705 14.72 -40.97 12.87
C LYS A 705 14.69 -41.05 11.34
N ILE A 706 15.80 -40.78 10.65
CA ILE A 706 15.90 -40.99 9.19
C ILE A 706 15.59 -42.46 8.85
N THR A 707 16.21 -43.40 9.56
CA THR A 707 16.00 -44.84 9.36
C THR A 707 14.54 -45.24 9.59
N GLU A 708 13.92 -44.74 10.66
CA GLU A 708 12.51 -44.94 10.98
C GLU A 708 11.59 -44.42 9.87
N LEU A 709 11.79 -43.19 9.41
CA LEU A 709 10.97 -42.59 8.37
C LEU A 709 11.10 -43.36 7.05
N ARG A 710 12.34 -43.66 6.63
CA ARG A 710 12.62 -44.43 5.40
C ARG A 710 12.11 -45.87 5.42
N ALA A 711 11.87 -46.44 6.61
CA ALA A 711 11.23 -47.74 6.71
C ALA A 711 9.73 -47.72 6.34
N THR A 712 9.11 -46.53 6.27
CA THR A 712 7.70 -46.37 5.88
C THR A 712 7.56 -46.12 4.38
N GLU A 713 6.57 -46.76 3.75
CA GLU A 713 6.35 -46.65 2.30
C GLU A 713 6.13 -45.20 1.84
N ASN A 714 5.40 -44.41 2.63
CA ASN A 714 5.09 -43.01 2.30
C ASN A 714 6.35 -42.13 2.23
N TYR A 715 7.24 -42.25 3.22
CA TYR A 715 8.46 -41.44 3.26
C TYR A 715 9.54 -41.97 2.31
N GLU A 716 9.64 -43.28 2.07
CA GLU A 716 10.57 -43.81 1.07
C GLU A 716 10.18 -43.40 -0.36
N ARG A 717 8.87 -43.42 -0.68
CA ARG A 717 8.37 -42.89 -1.95
C ARG A 717 8.67 -41.40 -2.09
N PHE A 718 8.43 -40.63 -1.04
CA PHE A 718 8.72 -39.20 -1.01
C PHE A 718 10.23 -38.94 -1.19
N TYR A 719 11.09 -39.66 -0.48
CA TYR A 719 12.54 -39.60 -0.63
C TYR A 719 12.98 -39.89 -2.07
N GLY A 720 12.47 -40.96 -2.68
CA GLY A 720 12.74 -41.30 -4.09
C GLY A 720 12.29 -40.21 -5.06
N GLU A 721 11.19 -39.51 -4.77
CA GLU A 721 10.75 -38.37 -5.58
C GLU A 721 11.68 -37.16 -5.44
N LEU A 722 12.11 -36.82 -4.21
CA LEU A 722 13.06 -35.73 -3.96
C LEU A 722 14.41 -35.95 -4.67
N CYS A 723 14.86 -37.21 -4.70
CA CYS A 723 16.14 -37.63 -5.29
C CYS A 723 16.02 -38.00 -6.78
N SER A 724 14.85 -37.82 -7.38
CA SER A 724 14.66 -38.12 -8.80
C SER A 724 15.40 -37.13 -9.69
N GLU A 725 15.87 -37.61 -10.85
CA GLU A 725 16.49 -36.76 -11.89
C GLU A 725 15.62 -35.54 -12.23
N ARG A 726 14.30 -35.71 -12.19
CA ARG A 726 13.34 -34.63 -12.40
C ARG A 726 13.49 -33.52 -11.37
N PHE A 727 13.46 -33.84 -10.08
CA PHE A 727 13.52 -32.82 -9.03
C PHE A 727 14.90 -32.17 -8.93
N GLU A 728 15.97 -32.94 -9.15
CA GLU A 728 17.33 -32.40 -9.27
C GLU A 728 17.42 -31.37 -10.38
N LYS A 729 16.96 -31.70 -11.60
CA LYS A 729 16.99 -30.75 -12.72
C LYS A 729 16.05 -29.56 -12.51
N LEU A 730 14.85 -29.76 -11.97
CA LEU A 730 13.92 -28.67 -11.68
C LEU A 730 14.50 -27.65 -10.68
N SER A 731 15.26 -28.10 -9.68
CA SER A 731 15.90 -27.22 -8.69
C SER A 731 16.89 -26.21 -9.32
N ARG A 732 17.38 -26.49 -10.53
CA ARG A 732 18.27 -25.61 -11.31
C ARG A 732 17.49 -24.67 -12.23
N LEU A 733 16.26 -25.04 -12.58
CA LEU A 733 15.38 -24.34 -13.53
C LEU A 733 14.38 -23.39 -12.86
N LEU A 734 14.40 -23.23 -11.54
CA LEU A 734 13.38 -22.46 -10.80
C LEU A 734 13.20 -21.02 -11.30
N HIS A 735 14.25 -20.40 -11.84
CA HIS A 735 14.21 -19.04 -12.37
C HIS A 735 13.32 -18.87 -13.62
N HIS A 736 12.95 -19.97 -14.29
CA HIS A 736 12.03 -19.95 -15.42
C HIS A 736 10.54 -19.91 -15.02
N PHE A 737 10.21 -20.07 -13.73
CA PHE A 737 8.82 -20.23 -13.29
C PHE A 737 8.17 -18.94 -12.78
N GLY A 738 6.91 -18.73 -13.19
CA GLY A 738 6.06 -17.66 -12.67
C GLY A 738 5.49 -17.96 -11.27
N SER A 739 4.94 -16.93 -10.61
CA SER A 739 4.33 -17.09 -9.27
C SER A 739 3.25 -18.16 -9.21
N ALA A 740 2.43 -18.25 -10.26
CA ALA A 740 1.33 -19.21 -10.29
C ALA A 740 1.82 -20.66 -10.18
N VAL A 741 2.99 -20.96 -10.75
CA VAL A 741 3.62 -22.28 -10.66
C VAL A 741 4.08 -22.57 -9.23
N PHE A 742 4.74 -21.62 -8.59
CA PHE A 742 5.14 -21.77 -7.18
C PHE A 742 3.95 -21.85 -6.21
N ASN A 743 2.81 -21.27 -6.56
CA ASN A 743 1.59 -21.38 -5.75
C ASN A 743 0.94 -22.75 -5.95
N ALA A 744 0.81 -23.20 -7.21
CA ALA A 744 0.21 -24.49 -7.55
C ALA A 744 1.10 -25.71 -7.21
N GLY A 745 2.41 -25.51 -7.13
CA GLY A 745 3.40 -26.55 -6.85
C GLY A 745 3.95 -27.25 -8.10
N PRO A 746 4.90 -28.18 -7.93
CA PRO A 746 5.64 -28.78 -9.04
C PRO A 746 4.79 -29.67 -9.97
N GLY A 747 3.60 -30.09 -9.53
CA GLY A 747 2.70 -30.95 -10.32
C GLY A 747 2.16 -30.29 -11.59
N VAL A 748 2.16 -28.95 -11.69
CA VAL A 748 1.73 -28.24 -12.91
C VAL A 748 2.84 -28.07 -13.95
N VAL A 749 4.08 -28.46 -13.61
CA VAL A 749 5.21 -28.38 -14.54
C VAL A 749 5.17 -29.60 -15.46
N PRO A 750 5.25 -29.45 -16.80
CA PRO A 750 5.22 -30.60 -17.73
C PRO A 750 6.22 -31.69 -17.37
N GLU A 751 5.83 -32.95 -17.52
CA GLU A 751 6.63 -34.12 -17.09
C GLU A 751 8.01 -34.16 -17.75
N ASP A 752 8.12 -33.75 -18.99
CA ASP A 752 9.33 -33.77 -19.80
C ASP A 752 10.11 -32.44 -19.81
N LEU A 753 9.63 -31.37 -19.15
CA LEU A 753 10.26 -30.04 -19.24
C LEU A 753 11.74 -30.06 -18.85
N HIS A 754 12.09 -30.81 -17.81
CA HIS A 754 13.44 -30.98 -17.30
C HIS A 754 14.40 -31.70 -18.28
N LEU A 755 13.88 -32.30 -19.35
CA LEU A 755 14.64 -32.98 -20.40
C LEU A 755 14.84 -32.12 -21.66
N ARG A 756 14.17 -30.96 -21.74
CA ARG A 756 14.20 -30.09 -22.93
C ARG A 756 15.39 -29.14 -22.87
N ASP A 757 15.93 -28.81 -24.04
CA ASP A 757 16.80 -27.67 -24.21
C ASP A 757 15.95 -26.39 -24.22
N LEU A 758 16.14 -25.51 -23.24
CA LEU A 758 15.31 -24.33 -23.03
C LEU A 758 16.03 -23.07 -23.54
N PRO A 759 15.39 -22.22 -24.36
CA PRO A 759 16.02 -21.00 -24.83
C PRO A 759 16.31 -20.04 -23.66
N PRO A 760 17.30 -19.12 -23.78
CA PRO A 760 17.69 -18.21 -22.69
C PRO A 760 16.53 -17.35 -22.12
N ASN A 761 15.53 -17.05 -22.94
CA ASN A 761 14.36 -16.26 -22.54
C ASN A 761 13.13 -17.11 -22.18
N PHE A 762 13.31 -18.42 -21.96
CA PHE A 762 12.22 -19.31 -21.61
C PHE A 762 11.56 -18.89 -20.29
N PHE A 763 10.24 -18.87 -20.26
CA PHE A 763 9.45 -18.57 -19.07
C PHE A 763 8.16 -19.40 -19.10
N PHE A 764 7.85 -20.05 -17.99
CA PHE A 764 6.69 -20.91 -17.83
C PHE A 764 5.80 -20.43 -16.67
N THR A 765 4.51 -20.29 -16.94
CA THR A 765 3.50 -19.97 -15.93
C THR A 765 2.18 -20.65 -16.28
N VAL A 766 1.29 -20.77 -15.29
CA VAL A 766 -0.07 -21.31 -15.44
C VAL A 766 -1.12 -20.27 -15.04
N GLU A 767 -2.38 -20.49 -15.45
CA GLU A 767 -3.53 -19.80 -14.85
C GLU A 767 -3.85 -20.45 -13.51
N HIS A 768 -3.78 -19.69 -12.42
CA HIS A 768 -4.13 -20.17 -11.08
C HIS A 768 -4.81 -19.03 -10.31
N SER A 769 -6.12 -19.19 -10.06
CA SER A 769 -6.92 -18.31 -9.21
C SER A 769 -6.98 -18.90 -7.80
N GLY A 770 -5.89 -18.73 -7.06
CA GLY A 770 -5.76 -19.09 -5.65
C GLY A 770 -4.65 -18.27 -5.03
N GLU A 771 -4.81 -17.84 -3.77
CA GLU A 771 -3.66 -17.34 -3.03
C GLU A 771 -2.65 -18.46 -2.87
N ALA A 772 -1.37 -18.12 -2.72
CA ALA A 772 -0.42 -19.11 -2.22
C ALA A 772 -0.98 -19.63 -0.89
N GLU A 773 -1.34 -20.90 -0.81
CA GLU A 773 -1.60 -21.53 0.48
C GLU A 773 -0.28 -21.49 1.28
N HIS A 774 -0.15 -20.46 2.13
CA HIS A 774 1.15 -19.85 2.43
C HIS A 774 2.23 -20.73 3.09
#